data_AF-A0A7X3RDA3-F1
#
_entry.id   AF-A0A7X3RDA3-F1
#
_cell.length_a   1.000
_cell.length_b   1.000
_cell.length_c   1.000
_cell.angle_alpha   90.00
_cell.angle_beta   90.00
_cell.angle_gamma   90.00
#
_symmetry.space_group_name_H-M   'P 1'
#
loop_
_entity.id
_entity.type
_entity.pdbx_description
1 polymer ?
#
loop_
_entity_poly.entity_id
_entity_poly.type
_entity_poly.pdbx_seq_one_letter_code
_entity_poly.pdbx_strand_id
1 'polypeptide(L)'
;GIFNNSDASKGKRRENLENAQSQLPLSQQLGTLIRDADLDFSIEQARVKPFDLQKILPLLQELELKRYEEVVRKLAGGDSQSLATPTTRKERVAELEKKTGAILDRGEYDTAEAGDYSAVLTNDQLEELVSTLSEQEIISFDTETDGLDREATLCGLSFSWKPKQGVYVPVRSPQPETHLDTETVISALKPVLENPDLPKCGHNLKFDASILIRNGIKLQGATFDTLLASQLVDSRTPSHNLDTLALLHLAHKMISFDELTMTSSRSASTDDTHQGELFDEEDAPQKTIDEVPLAQATIYAAEDADVALRLYHFLTPKLAEIGITELVHDIESPLAPILAEMEYNGIVCDKTELKRQSKAIEKLVADRENEIHEIVGYSFNIDSPNQLVQVLFEELGFKPVKRTRGGKISTDVTVLEALSLREDVNDPKTSVPRLIIEYRQYRKLQSTYLAQLQSAIDTRTERIHTHLYQLTTATGRLKSDRPNLQNIPIRTEIGRQLRRAFRAPEGSKLICADYSQIELRILAHFSEDESLIETFNQDLDIHTAVASQVFDVPADSVTRDLRDKAKTINFGIIYGVSATGLSRRIKGMTVQEAAALINDYKTRFPGIDRFLQQCVQHASDHGYVSTLTGRQRAIPEIYSTNRSRRGLGERLAINTVVQGSAADLMKAAMVNVQRRIDTDNLPLKMLLQIHDELVLETPEVLAEQHAQIVCEEMENAMSLLVPLRTEAGIGDNWMTAK
;
A
#
# COMPACT_ATOMS: atom_id res chain seq x y z
N GLY A 1 -3.95 -31.82 2.27
CA GLY A 1 -2.64 -31.57 2.90
C GLY A 1 -2.16 -32.78 3.70
N ILE A 2 -2.68 -32.97 4.91
CA ILE A 2 -2.21 -34.01 5.86
C ILE A 2 -2.50 -35.45 5.36
N PHE A 3 -3.68 -35.69 4.78
CA PHE A 3 -4.06 -37.01 4.24
C PHE A 3 -3.25 -37.46 3.01
N ASN A 4 -2.79 -36.52 2.19
CA ASN A 4 -1.96 -36.83 1.02
C ASN A 4 -0.52 -37.26 1.43
N ASN A 5 -0.18 -37.18 2.72
CA ASN A 5 1.07 -37.64 3.32
C ASN A 5 0.81 -38.65 4.48
N SER A 6 -0.36 -39.32 4.49
CA SER A 6 -0.73 -40.26 5.56
C SER A 6 0.27 -41.41 5.71
N ASP A 7 0.95 -41.80 4.63
CA ASP A 7 2.01 -42.82 4.61
C ASP A 7 3.26 -42.45 5.43
N ALA A 8 3.48 -41.16 5.70
CA ALA A 8 4.57 -40.69 6.56
C ALA A 8 4.26 -40.82 8.06
N SER A 9 3.00 -41.10 8.43
CA SER A 9 2.55 -41.27 9.82
C SER A 9 2.60 -42.74 10.23
N LYS A 10 3.08 -43.07 11.45
CA LYS A 10 3.20 -44.46 11.95
C LYS A 10 2.34 -44.74 13.17
N GLY A 11 1.91 -45.99 13.32
CA GLY A 11 1.20 -46.50 14.50
C GLY A 11 -0.21 -45.93 14.68
N LYS A 12 -0.63 -45.76 15.94
CA LYS A 12 -1.99 -45.35 16.34
C LYS A 12 -2.45 -44.01 15.73
N ARG A 13 -1.52 -43.13 15.36
CA ARG A 13 -1.82 -41.88 14.64
C ARG A 13 -2.28 -42.12 13.20
N ARG A 14 -1.69 -43.08 12.48
CA ARG A 14 -2.11 -43.47 11.13
C ARG A 14 -3.50 -44.10 11.17
N GLU A 15 -3.71 -45.02 12.11
CA GLU A 15 -5.00 -45.69 12.33
C GLU A 15 -6.11 -44.68 12.65
N ASN A 16 -5.85 -43.69 13.50
CA ASN A 16 -6.80 -42.60 13.78
C ASN A 16 -7.09 -41.73 12.55
N LEU A 17 -6.08 -41.45 11.71
CA LEU A 17 -6.28 -40.70 10.47
C LEU A 17 -7.12 -41.51 9.48
N GLU A 18 -6.79 -42.78 9.24
CA GLU A 18 -7.53 -43.68 8.35
C GLU A 18 -8.99 -43.83 8.82
N ASN A 19 -9.23 -44.01 10.13
CA ASN A 19 -10.57 -44.07 10.71
C ASN A 19 -11.34 -42.76 10.55
N ALA A 20 -10.69 -41.61 10.74
CA ALA A 20 -11.29 -40.29 10.59
C ALA A 20 -11.49 -39.87 9.13
N GLN A 21 -10.83 -40.52 8.16
CA GLN A 21 -10.90 -40.16 6.74
C GLN A 21 -12.33 -40.22 6.19
N SER A 22 -13.11 -41.20 6.66
CA SER A 22 -14.52 -41.37 6.29
C SER A 22 -15.43 -40.25 6.85
N GLN A 23 -15.07 -39.67 7.99
CA GLN A 23 -15.86 -38.66 8.69
C GLN A 23 -15.38 -37.22 8.43
N LEU A 24 -14.22 -37.06 7.78
CA LEU A 24 -13.62 -35.76 7.51
C LEU A 24 -14.46 -34.88 6.59
N PRO A 25 -15.01 -35.39 5.47
CA PRO A 25 -15.88 -34.59 4.61
C PRO A 25 -17.10 -34.07 5.37
N LEU A 26 -17.71 -34.93 6.20
CA LEU A 26 -18.85 -34.58 7.04
C LEU A 26 -18.47 -33.57 8.14
N SER A 27 -17.32 -33.74 8.80
CA SER A 27 -16.83 -32.81 9.82
C SER A 27 -16.49 -31.44 9.21
N GLN A 28 -15.93 -31.42 8.00
CA GLN A 28 -15.68 -30.21 7.24
C GLN A 28 -17.01 -29.56 6.85
N GLN A 29 -18.00 -30.33 6.39
CA GLN A 29 -19.34 -29.82 6.09
C GLN A 29 -20.02 -29.22 7.34
N LEU A 30 -19.97 -29.90 8.49
CA LEU A 30 -20.58 -29.45 9.75
C LEU A 30 -19.86 -28.23 10.36
N GLY A 31 -18.54 -28.12 10.18
CA GLY A 31 -17.75 -26.98 10.65
C GLY A 31 -17.67 -25.81 9.66
N THR A 32 -18.08 -26.02 8.41
CA THR A 32 -18.18 -24.96 7.41
C THR A 32 -19.43 -24.15 7.70
N LEU A 33 -19.25 -22.88 8.04
CA LEU A 33 -20.37 -21.96 8.18
C LEU A 33 -21.08 -21.82 6.83
N ILE A 34 -22.38 -22.06 6.81
CA ILE A 34 -23.26 -21.74 5.68
C ILE A 34 -23.24 -20.21 5.56
N ARG A 35 -22.65 -19.70 4.47
CA ARG A 35 -22.46 -18.24 4.24
C ARG A 35 -23.63 -17.64 3.45
N ASP A 36 -24.47 -18.51 2.94
CA ASP A 36 -25.68 -18.35 2.14
C ASP A 36 -26.90 -18.85 2.95
N ALA A 37 -26.87 -18.67 4.27
CA ALA A 37 -27.99 -19.05 5.11
C ALA A 37 -29.19 -18.19 4.72
N ASP A 38 -30.30 -18.84 4.40
CA ASP A 38 -31.58 -18.18 4.13
C ASP A 38 -32.06 -17.50 5.42
N LEU A 39 -31.99 -16.17 5.43
CA LEU A 39 -32.37 -15.34 6.56
C LEU A 39 -33.64 -14.58 6.16
N ASP A 40 -34.70 -14.73 6.95
CA ASP A 40 -35.96 -13.98 6.80
C ASP A 40 -35.81 -12.44 7.00
N PHE A 41 -34.58 -11.95 7.15
CA PHE A 41 -34.28 -10.53 7.25
C PHE A 41 -32.95 -10.20 6.58
N SER A 42 -32.89 -9.04 5.92
CA SER A 42 -31.60 -8.54 5.40
C SER A 42 -30.75 -7.94 6.52
N ILE A 43 -29.43 -7.96 6.37
CA ILE A 43 -28.51 -7.28 7.31
C ILE A 43 -28.88 -5.80 7.45
N GLU A 44 -29.45 -5.22 6.38
CA GLU A 44 -29.97 -3.86 6.36
C GLU A 44 -31.20 -3.67 7.26
N GLN A 45 -32.11 -4.64 7.30
CA GLN A 45 -33.22 -4.65 8.24
C GLN A 45 -32.76 -4.84 9.70
N ALA A 46 -31.59 -5.46 9.92
CA ALA A 46 -30.96 -5.57 11.23
C ALA A 46 -30.21 -4.30 11.68
N ARG A 47 -30.25 -3.20 10.90
CA ARG A 47 -29.68 -1.93 11.34
C ARG A 47 -30.34 -1.46 12.63
N VAL A 48 -29.51 -1.24 13.64
CA VAL A 48 -29.94 -0.68 14.93
C VAL A 48 -30.41 0.76 14.70
N LYS A 49 -31.72 0.99 14.87
CA LYS A 49 -32.33 2.33 14.79
C LYS A 49 -32.11 3.09 16.10
N PRO A 50 -32.07 4.43 16.07
CA PRO A 50 -32.04 5.24 17.29
C PRO A 50 -33.22 4.91 18.20
N PHE A 51 -33.02 4.99 19.51
CA PHE A 51 -34.08 4.77 20.49
C PHE A 51 -35.23 5.77 20.29
N ASP A 52 -36.46 5.27 20.22
CA ASP A 52 -37.66 6.10 20.30
C ASP A 52 -37.88 6.50 21.77
N LEU A 53 -37.29 7.63 22.15
CA LEU A 53 -37.34 8.14 23.52
C LEU A 53 -38.78 8.40 23.99
N GLN A 54 -39.71 8.71 23.08
CA GLN A 54 -41.11 8.94 23.44
C GLN A 54 -41.81 7.65 23.89
N LYS A 55 -41.39 6.49 23.36
CA LYS A 55 -41.93 5.19 23.77
C LYS A 55 -41.17 4.55 24.92
N ILE A 56 -39.84 4.67 24.93
CA ILE A 56 -39.00 3.97 25.91
C ILE A 56 -39.00 4.64 27.28
N LEU A 57 -39.01 5.98 27.36
CA LEU A 57 -38.95 6.67 28.65
C LEU A 57 -40.18 6.39 29.55
N PRO A 58 -41.43 6.38 29.04
CA PRO A 58 -42.59 5.97 29.84
C PRO A 58 -42.49 4.52 30.33
N LEU A 59 -42.00 3.60 29.48
CA LEU A 59 -41.78 2.19 29.83
C LEU A 59 -40.72 2.02 30.92
N LEU A 60 -39.61 2.77 30.86
CA LEU A 60 -38.59 2.76 31.91
C LEU A 60 -39.12 3.32 33.23
N GLN A 61 -40.03 4.28 33.18
CA GLN A 61 -40.68 4.84 34.37
C GLN A 61 -41.69 3.86 34.99
N GLU A 62 -42.49 3.20 34.16
CA GLU A 62 -43.44 2.15 34.58
C GLU A 62 -42.72 0.97 35.21
N LEU A 63 -41.58 0.56 34.64
CA LEU A 63 -40.75 -0.53 35.14
C LEU A 63 -39.79 -0.12 36.26
N GLU A 64 -39.86 1.13 36.73
CA GLU A 64 -38.99 1.72 37.76
C GLU A 64 -37.48 1.68 37.47
N LEU A 65 -37.08 1.61 36.19
CA LEU A 65 -35.70 1.54 35.72
C LEU A 65 -35.04 2.92 35.55
N LYS A 66 -35.29 3.84 36.50
CA LYS A 66 -34.91 5.27 36.42
C LYS A 66 -33.42 5.52 36.19
N ARG A 67 -32.55 4.64 36.69
CA ARG A 67 -31.08 4.74 36.53
C ARG A 67 -30.63 4.65 35.07
N TYR A 68 -31.42 4.00 34.20
CA TYR A 68 -31.07 3.77 32.81
C TYR A 68 -31.62 4.85 31.86
N GLU A 69 -32.52 5.72 32.33
CA GLU A 69 -33.08 6.81 31.51
C GLU A 69 -31.96 7.75 30.99
N GLU A 70 -30.99 8.08 31.83
CA GLU A 70 -29.88 8.96 31.45
C GLU A 70 -28.93 8.30 30.43
N VAL A 71 -28.73 6.99 30.55
CA VAL A 71 -27.91 6.20 29.60
C VAL A 71 -28.59 6.11 28.24
N VAL A 72 -29.91 5.84 28.23
CA VAL A 72 -30.69 5.77 26.99
C VAL A 72 -30.76 7.14 26.29
N ARG A 73 -30.90 8.24 27.04
CA ARG A 73 -30.84 9.60 26.48
C ARG A 73 -29.47 9.93 25.86
N LYS A 74 -28.38 9.51 26.50
CA LYS A 74 -27.01 9.66 25.97
C LYS A 74 -26.79 8.83 24.70
N LEU A 75 -27.25 7.59 24.68
CA LEU A 75 -27.15 6.71 23.51
C LEU A 75 -28.06 7.16 22.35
N ALA A 76 -29.17 7.84 22.64
CA ALA A 76 -30.08 8.42 21.66
C ALA A 76 -29.61 9.79 21.10
N GLY A 77 -28.40 10.24 21.45
CA GLY A 77 -27.80 11.46 20.92
C GLY A 77 -28.19 12.76 21.64
N GLY A 78 -28.70 12.68 22.87
CA GLY A 78 -28.97 13.86 23.71
C GLY A 78 -27.69 14.50 24.25
N ASP A 79 -27.30 15.62 23.63
CA ASP A 79 -26.31 16.63 24.01
C ASP A 79 -25.07 16.18 24.80
N SER A 80 -24.00 15.97 24.04
CA SER A 80 -22.67 16.47 24.41
C SER A 80 -21.99 16.96 23.15
N GLN A 81 -22.09 18.26 22.89
CA GLN A 81 -21.11 18.97 22.06
C GLN A 81 -19.73 18.85 22.71
N SER A 82 -19.06 17.73 22.44
CA SER A 82 -17.61 17.76 22.29
C SER A 82 -17.37 17.65 20.79
N LEU A 83 -16.81 18.70 20.20
CA LEU A 83 -16.18 18.68 18.88
C LEU A 83 -15.06 17.63 18.90
N ALA A 84 -15.43 16.36 18.75
CA ALA A 84 -14.51 15.28 18.48
C ALA A 84 -14.50 15.10 16.98
N THR A 85 -13.46 15.61 16.33
CA THR A 85 -13.17 15.32 14.92
C THR A 85 -13.12 13.80 14.76
N PRO A 86 -13.86 13.20 13.81
CA PRO A 86 -13.91 11.75 13.64
C PRO A 86 -12.50 11.19 13.36
N THR A 87 -12.02 10.32 14.24
CA THR A 87 -10.61 9.89 14.26
C THR A 87 -10.34 8.65 13.42
N THR A 88 -11.37 7.90 13.02
CA THR A 88 -11.19 6.67 12.23
C THR A 88 -11.87 6.75 10.86
N ARG A 89 -11.26 6.09 9.86
CA ARG A 89 -11.80 6.00 8.49
C ARG A 89 -13.23 5.47 8.47
N LYS A 90 -13.56 4.51 9.34
CA LYS A 90 -14.89 3.90 9.45
C LYS A 90 -15.95 4.88 9.97
N GLU A 91 -15.63 5.67 10.99
CA GLU A 91 -16.54 6.70 11.53
C GLU A 91 -16.77 7.83 10.51
N ARG A 92 -15.72 8.21 9.79
CA ARG A 92 -15.77 9.20 8.71
C ARG A 92 -16.63 8.74 7.53
N VAL A 93 -16.53 7.47 7.13
CA VAL A 93 -17.36 6.88 6.06
C VAL A 93 -18.82 6.84 6.48
N ALA A 94 -19.15 6.40 7.70
CA ALA A 94 -20.53 6.39 8.19
C ALA A 94 -21.12 7.81 8.35
N GLU A 95 -20.31 8.79 8.74
CA GLU A 95 -20.72 10.20 8.75
C GLU A 95 -20.90 10.73 7.34
N LEU A 96 -20.06 10.30 6.38
CA LEU A 96 -20.20 10.67 4.99
C LEU A 96 -21.46 10.09 4.38
N GLU A 97 -21.80 8.81 4.59
CA GLU A 97 -23.07 8.20 4.16
C GLU A 97 -24.28 8.96 4.70
N LYS A 98 -24.19 9.42 5.97
CA LYS A 98 -25.22 10.26 6.58
C LYS A 98 -25.24 11.67 5.98
N LYS A 99 -24.07 12.23 5.63
CA LYS A 99 -23.95 13.53 4.96
C LYS A 99 -24.37 13.48 3.50
N THR A 100 -24.00 12.48 2.73
CA THR A 100 -24.42 12.29 1.33
C THR A 100 -25.93 12.07 1.29
N GLY A 101 -26.48 11.24 2.19
CA GLY A 101 -27.93 11.13 2.39
C GLY A 101 -28.61 12.46 2.77
N ALA A 102 -27.99 13.28 3.63
CA ALA A 102 -28.53 14.59 4.02
C ALA A 102 -28.25 15.73 3.01
N ILE A 103 -27.26 15.57 2.13
CA ILE A 103 -26.97 16.45 0.99
C ILE A 103 -28.05 16.15 -0.06
N LEU A 104 -28.22 14.90 -0.48
CA LEU A 104 -29.24 14.46 -1.45
C LEU A 104 -30.67 14.94 -1.09
N ASP A 105 -30.96 15.16 0.20
CA ASP A 105 -32.25 15.62 0.72
C ASP A 105 -32.42 17.17 0.76
N ARG A 106 -31.42 17.96 0.29
CA ARG A 106 -31.35 19.42 0.53
C ARG A 106 -31.03 20.34 -0.68
N GLY A 107 -30.99 19.87 -1.93
CA GLY A 107 -30.64 20.75 -3.06
C GLY A 107 -31.11 20.32 -4.46
N GLU A 108 -31.07 21.27 -5.41
CA GLU A 108 -31.07 21.02 -6.86
C GLU A 108 -29.68 20.50 -7.26
N TYR A 109 -29.62 19.33 -7.91
CA TYR A 109 -28.38 18.69 -8.38
C TYR A 109 -28.46 18.49 -9.89
N ASP A 110 -27.32 18.65 -10.58
CA ASP A 110 -27.19 18.19 -11.96
C ASP A 110 -27.08 16.65 -11.97
N THR A 111 -27.57 16.01 -13.04
CA THR A 111 -27.45 14.57 -13.31
C THR A 111 -26.90 14.37 -14.72
N ALA A 112 -26.68 13.12 -15.13
CA ALA A 112 -26.27 12.76 -16.49
C ALA A 112 -27.15 13.41 -17.60
N GLU A 113 -28.44 13.69 -17.32
CA GLU A 113 -29.34 14.34 -18.29
C GLU A 113 -28.90 15.75 -18.69
N ALA A 114 -28.00 16.37 -17.93
CA ALA A 114 -27.44 17.68 -18.23
C ALA A 114 -26.27 17.65 -19.24
N GLY A 115 -25.80 16.47 -19.64
CA GLY A 115 -24.67 16.27 -20.56
C GLY A 115 -25.09 15.84 -21.96
N ASP A 116 -24.19 16.08 -22.93
CA ASP A 116 -24.29 15.59 -24.31
C ASP A 116 -23.41 14.35 -24.47
N TYR A 117 -24.06 13.17 -24.43
CA TYR A 117 -23.39 11.87 -24.44
C TYR A 117 -23.82 11.03 -25.64
N SER A 118 -22.85 10.45 -26.34
CA SER A 118 -23.10 9.66 -27.55
C SER A 118 -22.17 8.46 -27.70
N ALA A 119 -22.58 7.48 -28.51
CA ALA A 119 -21.77 6.30 -28.80
C ALA A 119 -21.11 6.41 -30.18
N VAL A 120 -19.87 5.92 -30.28
CA VAL A 120 -19.12 5.78 -31.54
C VAL A 120 -19.22 4.33 -32.01
N LEU A 121 -19.95 4.11 -33.09
CA LEU A 121 -20.37 2.78 -33.56
C LEU A 121 -19.84 2.43 -34.95
N THR A 122 -19.34 3.41 -35.72
CA THR A 122 -18.86 3.22 -37.09
C THR A 122 -17.42 3.69 -37.27
N ASN A 123 -16.75 3.19 -38.32
CA ASN A 123 -15.38 3.61 -38.63
C ASN A 123 -15.28 5.12 -38.90
N ASP A 124 -16.23 5.70 -39.64
CA ASP A 124 -16.24 7.14 -39.92
C ASP A 124 -16.31 7.98 -38.63
N GLN A 125 -17.13 7.55 -37.66
CA GLN A 125 -17.23 8.22 -36.35
C GLN A 125 -15.94 8.03 -35.52
N LEU A 126 -15.29 6.87 -35.61
CA LEU A 126 -14.04 6.60 -34.91
C LEU A 126 -12.88 7.43 -35.47
N GLU A 127 -12.80 7.57 -36.80
CA GLU A 127 -11.82 8.44 -37.46
C GLU A 127 -12.02 9.91 -37.07
N GLU A 128 -13.27 10.39 -37.06
CA GLU A 128 -13.62 11.73 -36.59
C GLU A 128 -13.25 11.95 -35.12
N LEU A 129 -13.50 10.95 -34.26
CA LEU A 129 -13.11 10.99 -32.86
C LEU A 129 -11.58 11.11 -32.70
N VAL A 130 -10.81 10.26 -33.39
CA VAL A 130 -9.34 10.29 -33.32
C VAL A 130 -8.80 11.65 -33.76
N SER A 131 -9.33 12.22 -34.86
CA SER A 131 -8.96 13.57 -35.31
C SER A 131 -9.29 14.61 -34.24
N THR A 132 -10.49 14.53 -33.66
CA THR A 132 -10.94 15.48 -32.63
C THR A 132 -10.05 15.42 -31.40
N LEU A 133 -9.79 14.23 -30.85
CA LEU A 133 -8.96 14.04 -29.66
C LEU A 133 -7.52 14.54 -29.86
N SER A 134 -6.97 14.35 -31.07
CA SER A 134 -5.59 14.75 -31.39
C SER A 134 -5.37 16.27 -31.41
N GLU A 135 -6.44 17.07 -31.54
CA GLU A 135 -6.38 18.53 -31.58
C GLU A 135 -6.62 19.18 -30.19
N GLN A 136 -6.94 18.39 -29.17
CA GLN A 136 -7.28 18.93 -27.84
C GLN A 136 -6.03 19.26 -27.02
N GLU A 137 -6.15 20.25 -26.13
CA GLU A 137 -5.10 20.59 -25.16
C GLU A 137 -4.99 19.55 -24.03
N ILE A 138 -6.11 18.90 -23.69
CA ILE A 138 -6.20 17.81 -22.73
C ILE A 138 -7.42 16.97 -23.04
N ILE A 139 -7.31 15.66 -22.84
CA ILE A 139 -8.44 14.73 -22.92
C ILE A 139 -8.62 14.01 -21.59
N SER A 140 -9.87 13.78 -21.20
CA SER A 140 -10.24 12.84 -20.16
C SER A 140 -10.64 11.53 -20.79
N PHE A 141 -10.25 10.41 -20.19
CA PHE A 141 -10.69 9.11 -20.65
C PHE A 141 -10.87 8.13 -19.49
N ASP A 142 -11.64 7.08 -19.74
CA ASP A 142 -11.89 5.99 -18.81
C ASP A 142 -12.06 4.66 -19.57
N THR A 143 -11.86 3.54 -18.87
CA THR A 143 -12.05 2.20 -19.44
C THR A 143 -13.14 1.43 -18.71
N GLU A 144 -14.02 0.82 -19.51
CA GLU A 144 -15.09 -0.02 -19.00
C GLU A 144 -14.73 -1.49 -19.13
N THR A 145 -15.04 -2.29 -18.11
CA THR A 145 -14.61 -3.70 -18.02
C THR A 145 -15.68 -4.64 -17.48
N ASP A 146 -15.49 -5.94 -17.70
CA ASP A 146 -16.36 -7.00 -17.15
C ASP A 146 -16.07 -7.34 -15.68
N GLY A 147 -15.23 -6.54 -15.00
CA GLY A 147 -14.87 -6.76 -13.60
C GLY A 147 -13.80 -5.79 -13.07
N LEU A 148 -13.51 -5.89 -11.77
CA LEU A 148 -12.62 -4.97 -11.05
C LEU A 148 -11.18 -5.49 -10.86
N ASP A 149 -10.90 -6.70 -11.34
CA ASP A 149 -9.58 -7.31 -11.24
C ASP A 149 -8.72 -6.94 -12.47
N ARG A 150 -7.39 -6.99 -12.33
CA ARG A 150 -6.46 -6.76 -13.46
C ARG A 150 -6.69 -7.70 -14.65
N GLU A 151 -7.35 -8.84 -14.41
CA GLU A 151 -7.65 -9.82 -15.45
C GLU A 151 -8.94 -9.51 -16.23
N ALA A 152 -9.69 -8.48 -15.82
CA ALA A 152 -10.94 -8.07 -16.45
C ALA A 152 -10.74 -7.71 -17.92
N THR A 153 -11.74 -7.98 -18.72
CA THR A 153 -11.71 -7.74 -20.16
C THR A 153 -12.27 -6.36 -20.47
N LEU A 154 -11.64 -5.68 -21.43
CA LEU A 154 -12.10 -4.40 -21.94
C LEU A 154 -13.46 -4.55 -22.64
N CYS A 155 -14.42 -3.71 -22.24
CA CYS A 155 -15.76 -3.62 -22.78
C CYS A 155 -16.00 -2.33 -23.58
N GLY A 156 -15.28 -1.26 -23.26
CA GLY A 156 -15.27 -0.03 -24.05
C GLY A 156 -14.35 1.03 -23.46
N LEU A 157 -14.21 2.15 -24.16
CA LEU A 157 -13.47 3.32 -23.70
C LEU A 157 -14.36 4.54 -23.80
N SER A 158 -14.29 5.44 -22.84
CA SER A 158 -14.99 6.73 -22.92
C SER A 158 -14.01 7.90 -22.94
N PHE A 159 -14.44 9.01 -23.53
CA PHE A 159 -13.63 10.21 -23.68
C PHE A 159 -14.45 11.47 -23.45
N SER A 160 -13.81 12.49 -22.88
CA SER A 160 -14.35 13.85 -22.80
C SER A 160 -13.21 14.85 -22.96
N TRP A 161 -13.44 15.93 -23.72
CA TRP A 161 -12.49 17.04 -23.88
C TRP A 161 -13.14 18.39 -23.60
N LYS A 162 -14.42 18.38 -23.20
CA LYS A 162 -15.19 19.57 -22.87
C LYS A 162 -16.21 19.22 -21.78
N PRO A 163 -16.36 20.05 -20.74
CA PRO A 163 -17.36 19.82 -19.69
C PRO A 163 -18.77 19.65 -20.24
N LYS A 164 -19.51 18.69 -19.68
CA LYS A 164 -20.86 18.27 -20.08
C LYS A 164 -20.93 17.66 -21.48
N GLN A 165 -19.83 17.10 -21.97
CA GLN A 165 -19.76 16.36 -23.22
C GLN A 165 -18.96 15.08 -23.01
N GLY A 166 -19.38 13.98 -23.63
CA GLY A 166 -18.61 12.73 -23.60
C GLY A 166 -19.02 11.77 -24.70
N VAL A 167 -18.13 10.86 -25.04
CA VAL A 167 -18.39 9.79 -26.00
C VAL A 167 -18.00 8.45 -25.42
N TYR A 168 -18.72 7.40 -25.79
CA TYR A 168 -18.39 6.01 -25.46
C TYR A 168 -18.10 5.21 -26.73
N VAL A 169 -17.00 4.47 -26.73
CA VAL A 169 -16.56 3.59 -27.81
C VAL A 169 -16.68 2.14 -27.32
N PRO A 170 -17.85 1.49 -27.51
CA PRO A 170 -18.07 0.11 -27.11
C PRO A 170 -17.24 -0.87 -27.98
N VAL A 171 -16.68 -1.89 -27.34
CA VAL A 171 -16.06 -3.05 -28.00
C VAL A 171 -16.67 -4.38 -27.57
N ARG A 172 -17.46 -4.38 -26.48
CA ARG A 172 -18.31 -5.50 -26.05
C ARG A 172 -19.64 -4.96 -25.54
N SER A 173 -20.72 -5.64 -25.92
CA SER A 173 -22.08 -5.33 -25.48
C SER A 173 -22.99 -6.54 -25.70
N PRO A 174 -24.26 -6.50 -25.27
CA PRO A 174 -25.23 -7.56 -25.55
C PRO A 174 -25.58 -7.68 -27.05
N GLN A 175 -25.23 -6.68 -27.86
CA GLN A 175 -25.54 -6.59 -29.29
C GLN A 175 -24.25 -6.36 -30.11
N PRO A 176 -23.35 -7.35 -30.23
CA PRO A 176 -22.02 -7.17 -30.83
C PRO A 176 -22.03 -6.64 -32.27
N GLU A 177 -23.11 -6.86 -33.02
CA GLU A 177 -23.28 -6.37 -34.38
C GLU A 177 -23.51 -4.85 -34.50
N THR A 178 -23.72 -4.17 -33.38
CA THR A 178 -24.05 -2.74 -33.32
C THR A 178 -22.84 -1.84 -33.11
N HIS A 179 -21.64 -2.41 -32.91
CA HIS A 179 -20.41 -1.66 -32.68
C HIS A 179 -19.20 -2.31 -33.37
N LEU A 180 -18.08 -1.62 -33.35
CA LEU A 180 -16.82 -2.07 -33.91
C LEU A 180 -16.18 -3.17 -33.03
N ASP A 181 -15.31 -3.98 -33.64
CA ASP A 181 -14.52 -4.96 -32.89
C ASP A 181 -13.36 -4.29 -32.13
N THR A 182 -12.84 -5.01 -31.12
CA THR A 182 -11.77 -4.50 -30.25
C THR A 182 -10.49 -4.16 -31.01
N GLU A 183 -10.09 -4.94 -32.01
CA GLU A 183 -8.83 -4.73 -32.73
C GLU A 183 -8.88 -3.43 -33.54
N THR A 184 -10.00 -3.18 -34.22
CA THR A 184 -10.25 -1.93 -34.97
C THR A 184 -10.18 -0.71 -34.04
N VAL A 185 -10.91 -0.75 -32.92
CA VAL A 185 -10.95 0.38 -31.96
C VAL A 185 -9.58 0.66 -31.34
N ILE A 186 -8.92 -0.39 -30.84
CA ILE A 186 -7.59 -0.27 -30.22
C ILE A 186 -6.57 0.25 -31.22
N SER A 187 -6.56 -0.24 -32.46
CA SER A 187 -5.62 0.20 -33.48
C SER A 187 -5.78 1.69 -33.82
N ALA A 188 -7.03 2.19 -33.86
CA ALA A 188 -7.32 3.59 -34.15
C ALA A 188 -6.99 4.52 -32.98
N LEU A 189 -7.27 4.11 -31.74
CA LEU A 189 -7.04 4.93 -30.54
C LEU A 189 -5.60 4.88 -30.02
N LYS A 190 -4.83 3.84 -30.38
CA LYS A 190 -3.45 3.65 -29.94
C LYS A 190 -2.56 4.88 -30.16
N PRO A 191 -2.52 5.55 -31.33
CA PRO A 191 -1.73 6.76 -31.53
C PRO A 191 -2.09 7.90 -30.58
N VAL A 192 -3.37 8.03 -30.18
CA VAL A 192 -3.84 9.06 -29.23
C VAL A 192 -3.40 8.72 -27.81
N LEU A 193 -3.64 7.48 -27.37
CA LEU A 193 -3.34 7.02 -26.01
C LEU A 193 -1.84 6.87 -25.74
N GLU A 194 -1.04 6.53 -26.76
CA GLU A 194 0.43 6.43 -26.65
C GLU A 194 1.17 7.74 -26.94
N ASN A 195 0.48 8.85 -27.26
CA ASN A 195 1.13 10.14 -27.51
C ASN A 195 1.58 10.83 -26.20
N PRO A 196 2.88 10.97 -25.90
CA PRO A 196 3.33 11.64 -24.67
C PRO A 196 3.01 13.14 -24.63
N ASP A 197 2.85 13.78 -25.79
CA ASP A 197 2.63 15.22 -25.92
C ASP A 197 1.15 15.63 -25.84
N LEU A 198 0.23 14.66 -25.83
CA LEU A 198 -1.19 14.89 -25.60
C LEU A 198 -1.51 14.61 -24.12
N PRO A 199 -1.76 15.64 -23.28
CA PRO A 199 -2.10 15.44 -21.89
C PRO A 199 -3.41 14.67 -21.72
N LYS A 200 -3.40 13.71 -20.80
CA LYS A 200 -4.59 12.96 -20.37
C LYS A 200 -4.86 13.14 -18.89
N CYS A 201 -6.15 13.23 -18.57
CA CYS A 201 -6.66 13.08 -17.22
C CYS A 201 -7.64 11.90 -17.11
N GLY A 202 -7.92 11.48 -15.89
CA GLY A 202 -8.91 10.45 -15.60
C GLY A 202 -9.05 10.23 -14.10
N HIS A 203 -9.73 9.16 -13.71
CA HIS A 203 -9.90 8.78 -12.31
C HIS A 203 -9.30 7.38 -12.08
N ASN A 204 -8.28 7.27 -11.22
CA ASN A 204 -7.61 5.98 -10.96
C ASN A 204 -6.95 5.38 -12.22
N LEU A 205 -6.17 6.20 -12.94
CA LEU A 205 -5.53 5.88 -14.23
C LEU A 205 -4.63 4.63 -14.21
N LYS A 206 -4.19 4.17 -13.03
CA LYS A 206 -3.46 2.90 -12.89
C LYS A 206 -4.33 1.72 -13.33
N PHE A 207 -5.63 1.74 -13.02
CA PHE A 207 -6.55 0.68 -13.44
C PHE A 207 -6.69 0.69 -14.96
N ASP A 208 -6.97 1.83 -15.57
CA ASP A 208 -7.09 1.97 -17.02
C ASP A 208 -5.82 1.53 -17.74
N ALA A 209 -4.67 1.99 -17.27
CA ALA A 209 -3.38 1.58 -17.82
C ALA A 209 -3.17 0.06 -17.74
N SER A 210 -3.64 -0.60 -16.66
CA SER A 210 -3.53 -2.05 -16.52
C SER A 210 -4.38 -2.82 -17.55
N ILE A 211 -5.54 -2.27 -17.92
CA ILE A 211 -6.41 -2.81 -18.96
C ILE A 211 -5.83 -2.54 -20.35
N LEU A 212 -5.36 -1.31 -20.61
CA LEU A 212 -4.78 -0.89 -21.89
C LEU A 212 -3.54 -1.69 -22.27
N ILE A 213 -2.62 -1.94 -21.31
CA ILE A 213 -1.38 -2.70 -21.57
C ILE A 213 -1.69 -4.13 -22.05
N ARG A 214 -2.73 -4.76 -21.51
CA ARG A 214 -3.17 -6.10 -21.93
C ARG A 214 -3.75 -6.12 -23.35
N ASN A 215 -4.22 -4.97 -23.83
CA ASN A 215 -4.71 -4.75 -25.19
C ASN A 215 -3.64 -4.13 -26.10
N GLY A 216 -2.37 -4.10 -25.67
CA GLY A 216 -1.25 -3.66 -26.50
C GLY A 216 -1.09 -2.14 -26.63
N ILE A 217 -1.67 -1.37 -25.70
CA ILE A 217 -1.51 0.09 -25.58
C ILE A 217 -0.73 0.41 -24.32
N LYS A 218 0.40 1.11 -24.47
CA LYS A 218 1.14 1.69 -23.35
C LYS A 218 0.69 3.14 -23.14
N LEU A 219 -0.18 3.38 -22.15
CA LEU A 219 -0.68 4.72 -21.86
C LEU A 219 0.47 5.72 -21.60
N GLN A 220 0.54 6.78 -22.40
CA GLN A 220 1.48 7.89 -22.22
C GLN A 220 0.71 9.22 -22.09
N GLY A 221 1.38 10.26 -21.60
CA GLY A 221 0.77 11.57 -21.41
C GLY A 221 -0.23 11.61 -20.23
N ALA A 222 -0.20 10.65 -19.31
CA ALA A 222 -1.02 10.68 -18.09
C ALA A 222 -0.53 11.80 -17.15
N THR A 223 -1.15 12.98 -17.25
CA THR A 223 -0.73 14.18 -16.52
C THR A 223 -1.58 14.47 -15.30
N PHE A 224 -2.79 13.90 -15.21
CA PHE A 224 -3.67 14.20 -14.09
C PHE A 224 -4.60 13.05 -13.69
N ASP A 225 -4.32 12.41 -12.56
CA ASP A 225 -5.26 11.48 -11.93
C ASP A 225 -6.05 12.20 -10.82
N THR A 226 -7.36 12.33 -11.01
CA THR A 226 -8.25 13.02 -10.07
C THR A 226 -8.34 12.34 -8.70
N LEU A 227 -8.18 11.01 -8.62
CA LEU A 227 -8.11 10.27 -7.36
C LEU A 227 -6.87 10.70 -6.57
N LEU A 228 -5.71 10.70 -7.23
CA LEU A 228 -4.43 11.07 -6.61
C LEU A 228 -4.41 12.55 -6.22
N ALA A 229 -4.83 13.43 -7.12
CA ALA A 229 -4.92 14.87 -6.87
C ALA A 229 -5.83 15.18 -5.68
N SER A 230 -7.01 14.57 -5.61
CA SER A 230 -7.94 14.75 -4.49
C SER A 230 -7.36 14.28 -3.15
N GLN A 231 -6.66 13.14 -3.13
CA GLN A 231 -5.98 12.62 -1.94
C GLN A 231 -4.87 13.54 -1.44
N LEU A 232 -4.15 14.18 -2.35
CA LEU A 232 -3.07 15.12 -2.01
C LEU A 232 -3.61 16.46 -1.50
N VAL A 233 -4.71 16.96 -2.09
CA VAL A 233 -5.38 18.19 -1.66
C VAL A 233 -6.01 18.02 -0.27
N ASP A 234 -6.76 16.94 -0.04
CA ASP A 234 -7.35 16.70 1.28
C ASP A 234 -7.47 15.22 1.63
N SER A 235 -6.38 14.66 2.15
CA SER A 235 -6.31 13.29 2.69
C SER A 235 -7.27 13.00 3.86
N ARG A 236 -7.95 14.01 4.42
CA ARG A 236 -8.96 13.79 5.47
C ARG A 236 -10.30 13.38 4.90
N THR A 237 -10.52 13.62 3.60
CA THR A 237 -11.74 13.24 2.90
C THR A 237 -11.97 11.73 3.09
N PRO A 238 -13.17 11.32 3.52
CA PRO A 238 -13.44 9.93 3.87
C PRO A 238 -13.35 8.95 2.69
N SER A 239 -13.76 9.41 1.51
CA SER A 239 -13.71 8.68 0.25
C SER A 239 -13.25 9.62 -0.87
N HIS A 240 -12.50 9.07 -1.81
CA HIS A 240 -12.03 9.78 -2.99
C HIS A 240 -12.50 9.09 -4.28
N ASN A 241 -13.53 8.25 -4.22
CA ASN A 241 -14.15 7.71 -5.43
C ASN A 241 -14.89 8.82 -6.21
N LEU A 242 -15.05 8.59 -7.51
CA LEU A 242 -15.59 9.57 -8.45
C LEU A 242 -16.96 10.12 -8.03
N ASP A 243 -17.91 9.25 -7.65
CA ASP A 243 -19.26 9.66 -7.21
C ASP A 243 -19.24 10.63 -6.03
N THR A 244 -18.41 10.34 -5.03
CA THR A 244 -18.31 11.17 -3.83
C THR A 244 -17.73 12.54 -4.19
N LEU A 245 -16.69 12.57 -5.03
CA LEU A 245 -16.07 13.82 -5.44
C LEU A 245 -17.00 14.66 -6.32
N ALA A 246 -17.72 14.04 -7.24
CA ALA A 246 -18.73 14.70 -8.08
C ALA A 246 -19.81 15.36 -7.23
N LEU A 247 -20.36 14.62 -6.26
CA LEU A 247 -21.40 15.14 -5.39
C LEU A 247 -20.89 16.27 -4.49
N LEU A 248 -19.72 16.10 -3.87
CA LEU A 248 -19.16 17.07 -2.92
C LEU A 248 -18.66 18.36 -3.56
N HIS A 249 -18.16 18.29 -4.79
CA HIS A 249 -17.44 19.40 -5.41
C HIS A 249 -18.12 19.99 -6.64
N LEU A 250 -18.94 19.21 -7.34
CA LEU A 250 -19.62 19.62 -8.56
C LEU A 250 -21.14 19.72 -8.39
N ALA A 251 -21.69 19.35 -7.22
CA ALA A 251 -23.13 19.22 -6.99
C ALA A 251 -23.81 18.36 -8.06
N HIS A 252 -23.13 17.28 -8.48
CA HIS A 252 -23.55 16.39 -9.55
C HIS A 252 -23.78 14.99 -8.99
N LYS A 253 -24.97 14.44 -9.21
CA LYS A 253 -25.28 13.04 -8.85
C LYS A 253 -25.04 12.16 -10.07
N MET A 254 -23.98 11.35 -10.00
CA MET A 254 -23.66 10.37 -11.03
C MET A 254 -24.62 9.17 -11.01
N ILE A 255 -24.69 8.46 -12.13
CA ILE A 255 -25.32 7.16 -12.23
C ILE A 255 -24.44 6.15 -11.50
N SER A 256 -24.95 5.52 -10.45
CA SER A 256 -24.18 4.45 -9.79
C SER A 256 -24.21 3.15 -10.59
N PHE A 257 -23.16 2.34 -10.50
CA PHE A 257 -23.12 1.03 -11.15
C PHE A 257 -24.27 0.11 -10.70
N ASP A 258 -24.69 0.21 -9.44
CA ASP A 258 -25.86 -0.51 -8.92
C ASP A 258 -27.16 -0.04 -9.60
N GLU A 259 -27.36 1.27 -9.77
CA GLU A 259 -28.52 1.81 -10.49
C GLU A 259 -28.53 1.38 -11.97
N LEU A 260 -27.36 1.35 -12.62
CA LEU A 260 -27.19 0.91 -14.01
C LEU A 260 -27.57 -0.57 -14.19
N THR A 261 -27.06 -1.44 -13.33
CA THR A 261 -27.28 -2.88 -13.45
C THR A 261 -28.71 -3.28 -13.07
N MET A 262 -29.35 -2.58 -12.12
CA MET A 262 -30.72 -2.86 -11.66
C MET A 262 -31.82 -2.35 -12.60
N THR A 263 -31.61 -1.25 -13.31
CA THR A 263 -32.62 -0.73 -14.28
C THR A 263 -32.81 -1.64 -15.48
N SER A 264 -31.76 -2.38 -15.87
CA SER A 264 -31.82 -3.36 -16.96
C SER A 264 -32.70 -4.59 -16.67
N SER A 265 -33.03 -4.84 -15.39
CA SER A 265 -33.91 -5.95 -14.96
C SER A 265 -35.40 -5.64 -15.17
N ARG A 266 -35.78 -4.35 -15.19
CA ARG A 266 -37.19 -3.91 -15.28
C ARG A 266 -37.71 -3.70 -16.71
N SER A 267 -36.84 -3.78 -17.73
CA SER A 267 -37.17 -3.45 -19.12
C SER A 267 -37.75 -4.62 -19.94
N ALA A 268 -37.98 -5.80 -19.36
CA ALA A 268 -38.35 -7.00 -20.12
C ALA A 268 -39.83 -7.44 -20.01
N SER A 269 -40.70 -6.73 -19.27
CA SER A 269 -42.12 -7.11 -19.11
C SER A 269 -43.09 -6.04 -19.63
N THR A 270 -43.21 -5.92 -20.95
CA THR A 270 -44.44 -5.40 -21.56
C THR A 270 -45.42 -6.55 -21.75
N ASP A 271 -46.07 -6.97 -20.68
CA ASP A 271 -47.39 -7.61 -20.77
C ASP A 271 -48.17 -7.36 -19.46
N ASP A 272 -49.27 -6.64 -19.63
CA ASP A 272 -49.99 -5.87 -18.61
C ASP A 272 -50.96 -6.74 -17.76
N THR A 273 -50.56 -7.97 -17.41
CA THR A 273 -51.47 -8.91 -16.71
C THR A 273 -50.76 -9.84 -15.72
N HIS A 274 -49.99 -9.35 -14.76
CA HIS A 274 -49.75 -10.09 -13.50
C HIS A 274 -49.58 -9.13 -12.31
N GLN A 275 -50.70 -8.81 -11.66
CA GLN A 275 -50.69 -8.33 -10.28
C GLN A 275 -50.46 -9.54 -9.36
N GLY A 276 -49.23 -9.67 -8.86
CA GLY A 276 -48.92 -10.56 -7.74
C GLY A 276 -47.69 -11.41 -7.98
N GLU A 277 -46.53 -10.86 -7.64
CA GLU A 277 -45.37 -11.54 -7.03
C GLU A 277 -44.33 -10.45 -6.74
N LEU A 278 -44.19 -10.10 -5.46
CA LEU A 278 -43.41 -8.96 -4.94
C LEU A 278 -42.15 -9.42 -4.19
N PHE A 279 -41.82 -10.71 -4.31
CA PHE A 279 -40.72 -11.40 -3.64
C PHE A 279 -40.27 -12.47 -4.63
N ASP A 280 -39.06 -12.35 -5.20
CA ASP A 280 -38.24 -13.45 -5.77
C ASP A 280 -37.11 -13.00 -6.75
N GLU A 281 -36.76 -11.71 -6.91
CA GLU A 281 -35.74 -11.29 -7.91
C GLU A 281 -34.41 -10.69 -7.37
N GLU A 282 -34.07 -10.80 -6.08
CA GLU A 282 -32.84 -10.15 -5.54
C GLU A 282 -31.55 -11.01 -5.54
N ASP A 283 -31.59 -12.27 -6.01
CA ASP A 283 -30.43 -13.19 -6.04
C ASP A 283 -29.79 -13.41 -7.43
N ALA A 284 -30.12 -12.57 -8.42
CA ALA A 284 -29.43 -12.64 -9.72
C ALA A 284 -27.99 -12.11 -9.59
N PRO A 285 -26.97 -12.76 -10.20
CA PRO A 285 -25.61 -12.22 -10.24
C PRO A 285 -25.63 -10.81 -10.84
N GLN A 286 -24.94 -9.87 -10.17
CA GLN A 286 -24.84 -8.50 -10.64
C GLN A 286 -24.27 -8.48 -12.06
N LYS A 287 -25.02 -7.89 -12.99
CA LYS A 287 -24.63 -7.83 -14.40
C LYS A 287 -23.32 -7.09 -14.57
N THR A 288 -22.54 -7.49 -15.56
CA THR A 288 -21.36 -6.75 -16.00
C THR A 288 -21.75 -5.69 -17.03
N ILE A 289 -20.87 -4.72 -17.30
CA ILE A 289 -21.23 -3.61 -18.21
C ILE A 289 -21.51 -4.07 -19.65
N ASP A 290 -20.88 -5.17 -20.09
CA ASP A 290 -21.16 -5.79 -21.38
C ASP A 290 -22.51 -6.53 -21.44
N GLU A 291 -23.24 -6.63 -20.32
CA GLU A 291 -24.59 -7.17 -20.24
C GLU A 291 -25.66 -6.07 -20.15
N VAL A 292 -25.25 -4.81 -20.04
CA VAL A 292 -26.13 -3.63 -19.95
C VAL A 292 -26.50 -3.13 -21.35
N PRO A 293 -27.75 -2.66 -21.58
CA PRO A 293 -28.12 -2.04 -22.85
C PRO A 293 -27.18 -0.90 -23.25
N LEU A 294 -26.73 -0.90 -24.51
CA LEU A 294 -25.69 0.01 -24.98
C LEU A 294 -26.01 1.49 -24.74
N ALA A 295 -27.28 1.91 -24.89
CA ALA A 295 -27.69 3.28 -24.63
C ALA A 295 -27.47 3.71 -23.17
N GLN A 296 -27.66 2.80 -22.21
CA GLN A 296 -27.43 3.08 -20.78
C GLN A 296 -25.94 3.08 -20.46
N ALA A 297 -25.19 2.08 -20.97
CA ALA A 297 -23.74 2.02 -20.81
C ALA A 297 -23.04 3.25 -21.41
N THR A 298 -23.56 3.77 -22.53
CA THR A 298 -23.05 4.99 -23.18
C THR A 298 -23.12 6.20 -22.25
N ILE A 299 -24.27 6.42 -21.60
CA ILE A 299 -24.48 7.57 -20.71
C ILE A 299 -23.58 7.43 -19.48
N TYR A 300 -23.55 6.24 -18.87
CA TYR A 300 -22.70 5.95 -17.71
C TYR A 300 -21.21 6.21 -18.00
N ALA A 301 -20.67 5.55 -19.02
CA ALA A 301 -19.24 5.63 -19.32
C ALA A 301 -18.81 7.04 -19.76
N ALA A 302 -19.65 7.71 -20.57
CA ALA A 302 -19.37 9.09 -21.00
C ALA A 302 -19.47 10.10 -19.85
N GLU A 303 -20.36 9.87 -18.87
CA GLU A 303 -20.46 10.67 -17.65
C GLU A 303 -19.18 10.56 -16.82
N ASP A 304 -18.61 9.35 -16.65
CA ASP A 304 -17.37 9.15 -15.89
C ASP A 304 -16.20 9.97 -16.46
N ALA A 305 -16.00 9.92 -17.78
CA ALA A 305 -14.98 10.71 -18.45
C ALA A 305 -15.22 12.23 -18.32
N ASP A 306 -16.46 12.70 -18.46
CA ASP A 306 -16.82 14.12 -18.28
C ASP A 306 -16.60 14.59 -16.84
N VAL A 307 -17.07 13.82 -15.86
CA VAL A 307 -16.92 14.16 -14.44
C VAL A 307 -15.45 14.20 -14.05
N ALA A 308 -14.62 13.28 -14.53
CA ALA A 308 -13.18 13.33 -14.33
C ALA A 308 -12.56 14.62 -14.90
N LEU A 309 -12.98 15.07 -16.09
CA LEU A 309 -12.53 16.35 -16.67
C LEU A 309 -12.98 17.56 -15.83
N ARG A 310 -14.23 17.55 -15.37
CA ARG A 310 -14.77 18.62 -14.50
C ARG A 310 -14.04 18.69 -13.17
N LEU A 311 -13.68 17.53 -12.59
CA LEU A 311 -12.86 17.46 -11.38
C LEU A 311 -11.43 17.94 -11.63
N TYR A 312 -10.83 17.66 -12.80
CA TYR A 312 -9.56 18.24 -13.21
C TYR A 312 -9.61 19.78 -13.17
N HIS A 313 -10.63 20.39 -13.78
CA HIS A 313 -10.79 21.86 -13.75
C HIS A 313 -11.03 22.41 -12.33
N PHE A 314 -11.70 21.66 -11.47
CA PHE A 314 -11.93 22.06 -10.08
C PHE A 314 -10.69 21.93 -9.19
N LEU A 315 -9.90 20.87 -9.37
CA LEU A 315 -8.75 20.55 -8.52
C LEU A 315 -7.49 21.32 -8.93
N THR A 316 -7.29 21.59 -10.23
CA THR A 316 -6.14 22.36 -10.75
C THR A 316 -5.88 23.67 -9.99
N PRO A 317 -6.86 24.59 -9.82
CA PRO A 317 -6.61 25.84 -9.08
C PRO A 317 -6.27 25.60 -7.60
N LYS A 318 -6.79 24.52 -6.99
CA LYS A 318 -6.48 24.17 -5.59
C LYS A 318 -5.06 23.64 -5.43
N LEU A 319 -4.58 22.85 -6.39
CA LEU A 319 -3.20 22.37 -6.42
C LEU A 319 -2.23 23.54 -6.53
N ALA A 320 -2.56 24.54 -7.37
CA ALA A 320 -1.78 25.76 -7.50
C ALA A 320 -1.77 26.59 -6.20
N GLU A 321 -2.91 26.70 -5.51
CA GLU A 321 -3.01 27.42 -4.23
C GLU A 321 -2.09 26.84 -3.15
N ILE A 322 -1.98 25.51 -3.09
CA ILE A 322 -1.14 24.82 -2.09
C ILE A 322 0.28 24.48 -2.60
N GLY A 323 0.60 24.80 -3.85
CA GLY A 323 1.93 24.65 -4.45
C GLY A 323 2.37 23.21 -4.69
N ILE A 324 1.47 22.33 -5.16
CA ILE A 324 1.78 20.91 -5.44
C ILE A 324 1.43 20.48 -6.87
N THR A 325 1.24 21.43 -7.78
CA THR A 325 0.88 21.16 -9.18
C THR A 325 1.90 20.22 -9.84
N GLU A 326 3.19 20.52 -9.73
CA GLU A 326 4.29 19.73 -10.30
C GLU A 326 4.36 18.34 -9.67
N LEU A 327 4.07 18.18 -8.38
CA LEU A 327 3.99 16.88 -7.74
C LEU A 327 2.93 15.98 -8.39
N VAL A 328 1.77 16.54 -8.75
CA VAL A 328 0.70 15.78 -9.43
C VAL A 328 1.05 15.52 -10.89
N HIS A 329 1.50 16.55 -11.61
CA HIS A 329 1.71 16.51 -13.05
C HIS A 329 2.97 15.75 -13.46
N ASP A 330 4.06 15.89 -12.70
CA ASP A 330 5.38 15.40 -13.11
C ASP A 330 5.77 14.10 -12.39
N ILE A 331 5.13 13.79 -11.26
CA ILE A 331 5.48 12.63 -10.42
C ILE A 331 4.29 11.69 -10.26
N GLU A 332 3.21 12.10 -9.60
CA GLU A 332 2.17 11.15 -9.15
C GLU A 332 1.30 10.63 -10.30
N SER A 333 0.80 11.49 -11.18
CA SER A 333 -0.04 11.03 -12.29
C SER A 333 0.76 10.21 -13.32
N PRO A 334 1.97 10.63 -13.75
CA PRO A 334 2.79 9.82 -14.64
C PRO A 334 3.22 8.50 -14.02
N LEU A 335 3.39 8.42 -12.70
CA LEU A 335 3.75 7.18 -12.03
C LEU A 335 2.62 6.13 -12.07
N ALA A 336 1.34 6.52 -12.15
CA ALA A 336 0.22 5.60 -12.17
C ALA A 336 0.31 4.53 -13.29
N PRO A 337 0.47 4.89 -14.59
CA PRO A 337 0.66 3.89 -15.65
C PRO A 337 1.97 3.11 -15.51
N ILE A 338 3.04 3.71 -14.98
CA ILE A 338 4.32 3.01 -14.74
C ILE A 338 4.12 1.90 -13.70
N LEU A 339 3.37 2.16 -12.63
CA LEU A 339 3.03 1.13 -11.65
C LEU A 339 2.20 0.02 -12.30
N ALA A 340 1.23 0.36 -13.15
CA ALA A 340 0.46 -0.65 -13.90
C ALA A 340 1.37 -1.54 -14.76
N GLU A 341 2.35 -0.94 -15.45
CA GLU A 341 3.34 -1.67 -16.24
C GLU A 341 4.25 -2.55 -15.38
N MET A 342 4.68 -2.09 -14.20
CA MET A 342 5.43 -2.90 -13.25
C MET A 342 4.61 -4.10 -12.73
N GLU A 343 3.33 -3.88 -12.40
CA GLU A 343 2.41 -4.94 -12.00
C GLU A 343 2.21 -5.96 -13.14
N TYR A 344 2.05 -5.49 -14.37
CA TYR A 344 1.94 -6.31 -15.58
C TYR A 344 3.22 -7.12 -15.85
N ASN A 345 4.39 -6.48 -15.76
CA ASN A 345 5.68 -7.13 -15.92
C ASN A 345 5.85 -8.24 -14.89
N GLY A 346 5.64 -7.96 -13.59
CA GLY A 346 5.90 -8.91 -12.50
C GLY A 346 7.37 -9.34 -12.42
N ILE A 347 7.72 -10.28 -11.54
CA ILE A 347 9.09 -10.81 -11.39
C ILE A 347 9.10 -12.33 -11.48
N VAL A 348 10.05 -12.93 -12.22
CA VAL A 348 10.19 -14.40 -12.29
C VAL A 348 10.57 -14.95 -10.91
N CYS A 349 9.87 -16.00 -10.48
CA CYS A 349 10.18 -16.68 -9.23
C CYS A 349 10.32 -18.20 -9.43
N ASP A 350 11.47 -18.74 -9.07
CA ASP A 350 11.83 -20.14 -9.24
C ASP A 350 11.08 -21.04 -8.23
N LYS A 351 10.09 -21.77 -8.74
CA LYS A 351 9.28 -22.75 -7.98
C LYS A 351 10.13 -23.85 -7.35
N THR A 352 11.19 -24.29 -8.02
CA THR A 352 12.06 -25.38 -7.55
C THR A 352 12.92 -24.89 -6.39
N GLU A 353 13.50 -23.69 -6.53
CA GLU A 353 14.29 -23.07 -5.48
C GLU A 353 13.44 -22.76 -4.24
N LEU A 354 12.21 -22.22 -4.41
CA LEU A 354 11.29 -22.01 -3.28
C LEU A 354 10.95 -23.32 -2.56
N LYS A 355 10.71 -24.42 -3.29
CA LYS A 355 10.45 -25.73 -2.67
C LYS A 355 11.67 -26.26 -1.92
N ARG A 356 12.88 -26.08 -2.47
CA ARG A 356 14.13 -26.44 -1.81
C ARG A 356 14.30 -25.69 -0.49
N GLN A 357 14.06 -24.38 -0.52
CA GLN A 357 14.13 -23.52 0.67
C GLN A 357 13.04 -23.87 1.69
N SER A 358 11.81 -24.16 1.26
CA SER A 358 10.71 -24.62 2.14
C SER A 358 11.11 -25.83 2.95
N LYS A 359 11.66 -26.87 2.31
CA LYS A 359 12.11 -28.08 3.00
C LYS A 359 13.24 -27.80 4.00
N ALA A 360 14.18 -26.92 3.64
CA ALA A 360 15.28 -26.55 4.54
C ALA A 360 14.76 -25.79 5.78
N ILE A 361 13.85 -24.85 5.59
CA ILE A 361 13.22 -24.11 6.70
C ILE A 361 12.33 -25.01 7.55
N GLU A 362 11.54 -25.90 6.95
CA GLU A 362 10.74 -26.91 7.66
C GLU A 362 11.60 -27.74 8.60
N LYS A 363 12.79 -28.16 8.14
CA LYS A 363 13.75 -28.88 8.97
C LYS A 363 14.26 -28.01 10.12
N LEU A 364 14.68 -26.77 9.86
CA LEU A 364 15.18 -25.85 10.89
C LEU A 364 14.12 -25.53 11.95
N VAL A 365 12.85 -25.39 11.55
CA VAL A 365 11.72 -25.22 12.48
C VAL A 365 11.58 -26.45 13.38
N ALA A 366 11.58 -27.65 12.80
CA ALA A 366 11.48 -28.89 13.55
C ALA A 366 12.67 -29.12 14.50
N ASP A 367 13.89 -28.83 14.03
CA ASP A 367 15.11 -28.96 14.83
C ASP A 367 15.09 -28.03 16.05
N ARG A 368 14.69 -26.75 15.87
CA ARG A 368 14.54 -25.79 16.99
C ARG A 368 13.40 -26.16 17.93
N GLU A 369 12.29 -26.66 17.40
CA GLU A 369 11.16 -27.12 18.22
C GLU A 369 11.56 -28.28 19.12
N ASN A 370 12.22 -29.30 18.55
CA ASN A 370 12.71 -30.46 19.28
C ASN A 370 13.73 -30.05 20.35
N GLU A 371 14.68 -29.18 20.04
CA GLU A 371 15.68 -28.70 21.00
C GLU A 371 15.03 -27.95 22.18
N ILE A 372 14.03 -27.10 21.92
CA ILE A 372 13.27 -26.43 22.97
C ILE A 372 12.52 -27.44 23.84
N HIS A 373 11.83 -28.42 23.23
CA HIS A 373 11.10 -29.45 23.96
C HIS A 373 12.02 -30.35 24.78
N GLU A 374 13.22 -30.67 24.28
CA GLU A 374 14.22 -31.46 25.00
C GLU A 374 14.75 -30.73 26.24
N ILE A 375 15.06 -29.43 26.11
CA ILE A 375 15.56 -28.61 27.23
C ILE A 375 14.47 -28.39 28.30
N VAL A 376 13.23 -28.16 27.87
CA VAL A 376 12.08 -27.97 28.76
C VAL A 376 11.62 -29.30 29.39
N GLY A 377 11.80 -30.42 28.68
CA GLY A 377 11.49 -31.78 29.14
C GLY A 377 10.10 -32.29 28.72
N TYR A 378 9.33 -31.52 27.95
CA TYR A 378 8.03 -31.93 27.40
C TYR A 378 7.62 -31.07 26.20
N SER A 379 6.67 -31.58 25.41
CA SER A 379 6.15 -30.86 24.25
C SER A 379 5.03 -29.88 24.61
N PHE A 380 5.11 -28.67 24.06
CA PHE A 380 4.08 -27.63 24.17
C PHE A 380 4.05 -26.79 22.90
N ASN A 381 3.00 -25.98 22.74
CA ASN A 381 2.85 -25.09 21.59
C ASN A 381 3.67 -23.81 21.77
N ILE A 382 4.82 -23.74 21.09
CA ILE A 382 5.75 -22.60 21.09
C ILE A 382 5.11 -21.35 20.46
N ASP A 383 4.14 -21.51 19.55
CA ASP A 383 3.41 -20.39 18.94
C ASP A 383 2.39 -19.77 19.92
N SER A 384 2.06 -20.41 21.05
CA SER A 384 1.09 -19.92 22.04
C SER A 384 1.76 -19.00 23.07
N PRO A 385 1.44 -17.69 23.09
CA PRO A 385 2.05 -16.76 24.06
C PRO A 385 1.75 -17.14 25.51
N ASN A 386 0.58 -17.72 25.78
CA ASN A 386 0.20 -18.12 27.14
C ASN A 386 1.05 -19.30 27.64
N GLN A 387 1.27 -20.32 26.80
CA GLN A 387 2.11 -21.46 27.17
C GLN A 387 3.58 -21.04 27.32
N LEU A 388 4.06 -20.16 26.45
CA LEU A 388 5.41 -19.58 26.59
C LEU A 388 5.60 -18.79 27.89
N VAL A 389 4.58 -18.05 28.34
CA VAL A 389 4.65 -17.34 29.63
C VAL A 389 4.81 -18.32 30.78
N GLN A 390 4.02 -19.39 30.80
CA GLN A 390 4.10 -20.43 31.82
C GLN A 390 5.50 -21.07 31.83
N VAL A 391 5.98 -21.55 30.67
CA VAL A 391 7.29 -22.20 30.53
C VAL A 391 8.43 -21.26 30.95
N LEU A 392 8.49 -20.04 30.39
CA LEU A 392 9.61 -19.14 30.64
C LEU A 392 9.64 -18.62 32.08
N PHE A 393 8.51 -18.17 32.62
CA PHE A 393 8.52 -17.42 33.88
C PHE A 393 8.17 -18.26 35.10
N GLU A 394 7.36 -19.31 34.95
CA GLU A 394 6.93 -20.15 36.08
C GLU A 394 7.82 -21.38 36.22
N GLU A 395 8.16 -22.05 35.10
CA GLU A 395 8.88 -23.32 35.14
C GLU A 395 10.40 -23.15 35.02
N LEU A 396 10.87 -22.34 34.06
CA LEU A 396 12.29 -22.03 33.88
C LEU A 396 12.77 -20.91 34.81
N GLY A 397 11.85 -20.20 35.47
CA GLY A 397 12.17 -19.21 36.51
C GLY A 397 12.77 -17.89 36.01
N PHE A 398 12.61 -17.54 34.72
CA PHE A 398 13.02 -16.23 34.23
C PHE A 398 12.21 -15.12 34.92
N LYS A 399 12.81 -13.93 35.09
CA LYS A 399 12.12 -12.77 35.67
C LYS A 399 11.36 -12.00 34.59
N PRO A 400 10.07 -11.66 34.78
CA PRO A 400 9.30 -10.86 33.83
C PRO A 400 9.94 -9.49 33.58
N VAL A 401 10.12 -9.12 32.30
CA VAL A 401 10.76 -7.85 31.90
C VAL A 401 9.72 -6.77 31.59
N LYS A 402 8.61 -7.14 30.94
CA LYS A 402 7.59 -6.20 30.46
C LYS A 402 6.20 -6.85 30.48
N ARG A 403 5.17 -6.04 30.73
CA ARG A 403 3.76 -6.42 30.60
C ARG A 403 3.09 -5.69 29.43
N THR A 404 2.11 -6.33 28.81
CA THR A 404 1.27 -5.73 27.78
C THR A 404 0.29 -4.74 28.41
N ARG A 405 -0.40 -3.95 27.57
CA ARG A 405 -1.40 -2.96 28.01
C ARG A 405 -2.56 -3.60 28.80
N GLY A 406 -2.83 -4.90 28.56
CA GLY A 406 -3.80 -5.71 29.30
C GLY A 406 -3.25 -6.43 30.54
N GLY A 407 -2.04 -6.07 31.00
CA GLY A 407 -1.45 -6.61 32.23
C GLY A 407 -0.79 -8.00 32.11
N LYS A 408 -0.93 -8.70 30.98
CA LYS A 408 -0.28 -9.99 30.73
C LYS A 408 1.23 -9.81 30.54
N ILE A 409 2.03 -10.81 30.91
CA ILE A 409 3.47 -10.79 30.68
C ILE A 409 3.73 -10.88 29.16
N SER A 410 4.59 -10.01 28.61
CA SER A 410 4.93 -10.02 27.18
C SER A 410 6.03 -11.05 26.90
N THR A 411 5.92 -11.75 25.79
CA THR A 411 6.97 -12.62 25.23
C THR A 411 7.43 -12.10 23.86
N ASP A 412 7.31 -10.80 23.60
CA ASP A 412 7.73 -10.20 22.32
C ASP A 412 9.25 -10.32 22.13
N VAL A 413 9.73 -10.13 20.89
CA VAL A 413 11.16 -10.27 20.53
C VAL A 413 12.08 -9.48 21.47
N THR A 414 11.71 -8.23 21.82
CA THR A 414 12.49 -7.39 22.75
C THR A 414 12.60 -7.96 24.18
N VAL A 415 11.58 -8.69 24.64
CA VAL A 415 11.63 -9.36 25.94
C VAL A 415 12.53 -10.59 25.85
N LEU A 416 12.36 -11.40 24.80
CA LEU A 416 13.18 -12.59 24.59
C LEU A 416 14.65 -12.24 24.40
N GLU A 417 14.98 -11.15 23.69
CA GLU A 417 16.34 -10.63 23.54
C GLU A 417 16.93 -10.19 24.89
N ALA A 418 16.14 -9.56 25.75
CA ALA A 418 16.60 -9.19 27.08
C ALA A 418 16.83 -10.43 27.97
N LEU A 419 16.05 -11.50 27.79
CA LEU A 419 16.22 -12.76 28.51
C LEU A 419 17.43 -13.55 27.99
N SER A 420 17.67 -13.56 26.67
CA SER A 420 18.81 -14.28 26.07
C SER A 420 20.16 -13.70 26.45
N LEU A 421 20.24 -12.45 26.89
CA LEU A 421 21.46 -11.86 27.46
C LEU A 421 21.96 -12.56 28.73
N ARG A 422 21.13 -13.41 29.34
CA ARG A 422 21.46 -14.20 30.54
C ARG A 422 21.84 -15.65 30.23
N GLU A 423 22.08 -15.97 28.95
CA GLU A 423 22.52 -17.29 28.53
C GLU A 423 23.84 -17.67 29.21
N ASP A 424 23.84 -18.81 29.90
CA ASP A 424 24.98 -19.46 30.52
C ASP A 424 25.20 -20.79 29.82
N VAL A 425 26.40 -20.99 29.27
CA VAL A 425 26.78 -22.20 28.54
C VAL A 425 26.69 -23.45 29.42
N ASN A 426 26.76 -23.30 30.75
CA ASN A 426 26.67 -24.40 31.70
C ASN A 426 25.23 -24.77 32.10
N ASP A 427 24.23 -23.94 31.77
CA ASP A 427 22.82 -24.23 32.00
C ASP A 427 22.01 -24.11 30.69
N PRO A 428 21.76 -25.25 30.00
CA PRO A 428 21.03 -25.27 28.74
C PRO A 428 19.66 -24.58 28.80
N LYS A 429 18.99 -24.53 29.96
CA LYS A 429 17.69 -23.86 30.12
C LYS A 429 17.75 -22.37 29.81
N THR A 430 18.91 -21.75 30.04
CA THR A 430 19.11 -20.32 29.81
C THR A 430 19.14 -19.95 28.32
N SER A 431 19.33 -20.93 27.43
CA SER A 431 19.35 -20.75 25.96
C SER A 431 17.95 -20.71 25.32
N VAL A 432 16.91 -21.16 26.04
CA VAL A 432 15.54 -21.28 25.53
C VAL A 432 15.00 -19.96 24.93
N PRO A 433 15.20 -18.77 25.52
CA PRO A 433 14.77 -17.51 24.91
C PRO A 433 15.39 -17.25 23.52
N ARG A 434 16.70 -17.54 23.35
CA ARG A 434 17.39 -17.41 22.05
C ARG A 434 16.80 -18.39 21.04
N LEU A 435 16.63 -19.65 21.42
CA LEU A 435 16.04 -20.68 20.57
C LEU A 435 14.60 -20.33 20.13
N ILE A 436 13.78 -19.74 21.02
CA ILE A 436 12.44 -19.26 20.66
C ILE A 436 12.51 -18.11 19.64
N ILE A 437 13.49 -17.20 19.76
CA ILE A 437 13.69 -16.14 18.75
C ILE A 437 13.99 -16.78 17.39
N GLU A 438 14.93 -17.71 17.32
CA GLU A 438 15.29 -18.43 16.09
C GLU A 438 14.10 -19.21 15.52
N TYR A 439 13.38 -19.97 16.36
CA TYR A 439 12.16 -20.68 15.98
C TYR A 439 11.13 -19.74 15.35
N ARG A 440 10.82 -18.62 16.01
CA ARG A 440 9.84 -17.64 15.50
C ARG A 440 10.30 -16.99 14.19
N GLN A 441 11.61 -16.73 14.04
CA GLN A 441 12.17 -16.23 12.79
C GLN A 441 11.95 -17.24 11.65
N TYR A 442 12.29 -18.52 11.85
CA TYR A 442 12.08 -19.57 10.85
C TYR A 442 10.60 -19.82 10.57
N ARG A 443 9.76 -19.84 11.61
CA ARG A 443 8.31 -20.02 11.49
C ARG A 443 7.66 -18.89 10.70
N LYS A 444 8.11 -17.64 10.90
CA LYS A 444 7.67 -16.49 10.10
C LYS A 444 8.10 -16.63 8.64
N LEU A 445 9.35 -17.02 8.37
CA LEU A 445 9.84 -17.27 7.01
C LEU A 445 9.00 -18.34 6.28
N GLN A 446 8.69 -19.43 6.99
CA GLN A 446 7.87 -20.53 6.49
C GLN A 446 6.43 -20.09 6.14
N SER A 447 5.73 -19.51 7.12
CA SER A 447 4.29 -19.24 7.02
C SER A 447 3.96 -17.95 6.28
N THR A 448 4.73 -16.89 6.50
CA THR A 448 4.44 -15.55 5.98
C THR A 448 5.00 -15.36 4.57
N TYR A 449 6.17 -15.90 4.28
CA TYR A 449 6.85 -15.63 3.01
C TYR A 449 6.77 -16.82 2.06
N LEU A 450 7.34 -17.97 2.42
CA LEU A 450 7.47 -19.10 1.49
C LEU A 450 6.11 -19.62 1.00
N ALA A 451 5.15 -19.83 1.90
CA ALA A 451 3.81 -20.29 1.52
C ALA A 451 3.09 -19.29 0.61
N GLN A 452 3.15 -17.99 0.94
CA GLN A 452 2.50 -16.93 0.15
C GLN A 452 3.14 -16.78 -1.23
N LEU A 453 4.48 -16.78 -1.29
CA LEU A 453 5.21 -16.69 -2.55
C LEU A 453 4.90 -17.87 -3.47
N GLN A 454 4.87 -19.09 -2.94
CA GLN A 454 4.52 -20.28 -3.74
C GLN A 454 3.10 -20.18 -4.32
N SER A 455 2.12 -19.69 -3.55
CA SER A 455 0.75 -19.50 -4.04
C SER A 455 0.58 -18.33 -5.01
N ALA A 456 1.51 -17.36 -4.97
CA ALA A 456 1.42 -16.14 -5.76
C ALA A 456 2.06 -16.24 -7.15
N ILE A 457 2.74 -17.35 -7.46
CA ILE A 457 3.34 -17.54 -8.78
C ILE A 457 2.23 -17.86 -9.78
N ASP A 458 2.06 -16.98 -10.75
CA ASP A 458 1.16 -17.19 -11.87
C ASP A 458 1.67 -18.38 -12.71
N THR A 459 0.77 -19.31 -13.03
CA THR A 459 1.12 -20.53 -13.77
C THR A 459 1.34 -20.30 -15.26
N ARG A 460 0.77 -19.24 -15.83
CA ARG A 460 0.90 -18.85 -17.23
C ARG A 460 2.20 -18.10 -17.49
N THR A 461 2.56 -17.17 -16.60
CA THR A 461 3.73 -16.30 -16.79
C THR A 461 4.97 -16.80 -16.05
N GLU A 462 4.82 -17.66 -15.04
CA GLU A 462 5.86 -18.02 -14.06
C GLU A 462 6.38 -16.83 -13.24
N ARG A 463 5.62 -15.73 -13.21
CA ARG A 463 5.96 -14.50 -12.50
C ARG A 463 5.05 -14.27 -11.31
N ILE A 464 5.53 -13.48 -10.36
CA ILE A 464 4.73 -12.93 -9.27
C ILE A 464 4.38 -11.49 -9.64
N HIS A 465 3.09 -11.20 -9.68
CA HIS A 465 2.54 -9.89 -10.00
C HIS A 465 1.96 -9.26 -8.73
N THR A 466 2.79 -8.56 -7.98
CA THR A 466 2.39 -7.84 -6.76
C THR A 466 1.52 -6.63 -7.11
N HIS A 467 0.63 -6.22 -6.21
CA HIS A 467 -0.13 -4.98 -6.37
C HIS A 467 0.53 -3.83 -5.59
N LEU A 468 0.68 -2.68 -6.24
CA LEU A 468 1.37 -1.49 -5.73
C LEU A 468 0.38 -0.36 -5.42
N TYR A 469 0.34 0.09 -4.17
CA TYR A 469 -0.45 1.24 -3.77
C TYR A 469 0.42 2.49 -3.66
N GLN A 470 -0.07 3.59 -4.22
CA GLN A 470 0.72 4.81 -4.41
C GLN A 470 0.63 5.82 -3.25
N LEU A 471 -0.55 5.97 -2.64
CA LEU A 471 -0.84 7.00 -1.63
C LEU A 471 -1.38 6.45 -0.30
N THR A 472 -1.28 5.14 -0.05
CA THR A 472 -1.80 4.54 1.19
C THR A 472 -0.96 4.85 2.42
N THR A 473 0.34 5.13 2.25
CA THR A 473 1.23 5.40 3.39
C THR A 473 1.27 6.90 3.70
N ALA A 474 1.31 7.25 4.99
CA ALA A 474 1.33 8.65 5.42
C ALA A 474 2.60 9.42 5.01
N THR A 475 3.65 8.72 4.55
CA THR A 475 4.89 9.30 4.06
C THR A 475 4.97 9.31 2.53
N GLY A 476 3.92 8.91 1.81
CA GLY A 476 3.93 8.85 0.34
C GLY A 476 4.75 7.70 -0.27
N ARG A 477 5.31 6.79 0.54
CA ARG A 477 5.99 5.57 0.05
C ARG A 477 4.99 4.61 -0.60
N LEU A 478 5.44 3.91 -1.63
CA LEU A 478 4.69 2.80 -2.21
C LEU A 478 4.52 1.69 -1.18
N LYS A 479 3.38 1.01 -1.22
CA LYS A 479 3.10 -0.21 -0.45
C LYS A 479 2.81 -1.35 -1.41
N SER A 480 3.41 -2.52 -1.21
CA SER A 480 3.03 -3.73 -1.94
C SER A 480 2.08 -4.67 -1.18
N ASP A 481 1.19 -5.35 -1.89
CA ASP A 481 0.41 -6.48 -1.41
C ASP A 481 0.25 -7.62 -2.43
N ARG A 482 -0.31 -8.74 -1.97
CA ARG A 482 -0.67 -9.92 -2.77
C ARG A 482 0.42 -10.39 -3.76
N PRO A 483 1.66 -10.70 -3.31
CA PRO A 483 2.18 -10.68 -1.94
C PRO A 483 3.00 -9.41 -1.64
N ASN A 484 3.26 -9.11 -0.36
CA ASN A 484 4.09 -7.96 0.00
C ASN A 484 5.58 -8.25 -0.23
N LEU A 485 6.08 -7.89 -1.42
CA LEU A 485 7.47 -8.08 -1.82
C LEU A 485 8.43 -7.05 -1.18
N GLN A 486 7.92 -5.93 -0.66
CA GLN A 486 8.76 -4.91 0.00
C GLN A 486 9.27 -5.36 1.37
N ASN A 487 8.55 -6.28 2.03
CA ASN A 487 8.88 -6.75 3.37
C ASN A 487 9.72 -8.04 3.39
N ILE A 488 10.31 -8.46 2.27
CA ILE A 488 11.18 -9.64 2.21
C ILE A 488 12.43 -9.39 3.07
N PRO A 489 12.75 -10.26 4.06
CA PRO A 489 13.78 -9.95 5.06
C PRO A 489 15.20 -9.71 4.51
N ILE A 490 15.69 -8.49 4.80
CA ILE A 490 17.05 -7.94 4.69
C ILE A 490 18.23 -8.69 5.28
N ARG A 491 18.11 -8.81 6.60
CA ARG A 491 19.26 -8.66 7.49
C ARG A 491 19.87 -9.99 7.88
N THR A 492 19.05 -11.03 7.90
CA THR A 492 19.48 -12.39 8.21
C THR A 492 19.96 -13.09 6.96
N GLU A 493 20.97 -13.96 7.09
CA GLU A 493 21.48 -14.76 5.98
C GLU A 493 20.35 -15.57 5.32
N ILE A 494 19.50 -16.19 6.12
CA ILE A 494 18.34 -16.95 5.64
C ILE A 494 17.32 -16.06 4.92
N GLY A 495 17.14 -14.81 5.37
CA GLY A 495 16.30 -13.83 4.69
C GLY A 495 16.84 -13.47 3.31
N ARG A 496 18.17 -13.27 3.18
CA ARG A 496 18.84 -13.02 1.90
C ARG A 496 18.69 -14.20 0.94
N GLN A 497 18.76 -15.43 1.45
CA GLN A 497 18.57 -16.63 0.63
C GLN A 497 17.19 -16.67 -0.05
N LEU A 498 16.13 -16.08 0.53
CA LEU A 498 14.83 -15.97 -0.15
C LEU A 498 14.91 -15.19 -1.47
N ARG A 499 15.77 -14.16 -1.54
CA ARG A 499 15.96 -13.36 -2.76
C ARG A 499 16.53 -14.19 -3.91
N ARG A 500 17.21 -15.31 -3.63
CA ARG A 500 17.76 -16.21 -4.66
C ARG A 500 16.67 -16.82 -5.55
N ALA A 501 15.45 -16.99 -5.03
CA ALA A 501 14.34 -17.53 -5.81
C ALA A 501 13.85 -16.55 -6.87
N PHE A 502 14.10 -15.24 -6.73
CA PHE A 502 13.72 -14.23 -7.70
C PHE A 502 14.85 -14.07 -8.71
N ARG A 503 14.62 -14.51 -9.95
CA ARG A 503 15.66 -14.62 -10.99
C ARG A 503 15.34 -13.80 -12.22
N ALA A 504 16.35 -13.51 -13.02
CA ALA A 504 16.15 -13.09 -14.39
C ALA A 504 15.70 -14.29 -15.25
N PRO A 505 14.92 -14.07 -16.33
CA PRO A 505 14.72 -15.08 -17.36
C PRO A 505 16.04 -15.38 -18.09
N GLU A 506 16.07 -16.51 -18.82
CA GLU A 506 17.25 -16.91 -19.61
C GLU A 506 17.64 -15.82 -20.63
N GLY A 507 18.94 -15.57 -20.78
CA GLY A 507 19.47 -14.49 -21.64
C GLY A 507 19.31 -13.07 -21.09
N SER A 508 18.81 -12.92 -19.86
CA SER A 508 18.61 -11.64 -19.19
C SER A 508 19.35 -11.57 -17.84
N LYS A 509 19.49 -10.36 -17.31
CA LYS A 509 20.01 -10.08 -15.97
C LYS A 509 19.05 -9.19 -15.20
N LEU A 510 19.13 -9.27 -13.88
CA LEU A 510 18.55 -8.28 -12.99
C LEU A 510 19.55 -7.17 -12.71
N ILE A 511 19.08 -5.93 -12.73
CA ILE A 511 19.78 -4.75 -12.22
C ILE A 511 19.11 -4.36 -10.90
N CYS A 512 19.89 -4.18 -9.84
CA CYS A 512 19.42 -3.64 -8.56
C CYS A 512 20.15 -2.32 -8.29
N ALA A 513 19.46 -1.20 -8.49
CA ALA A 513 20.00 0.14 -8.27
C ALA A 513 19.46 0.71 -6.96
N ASP A 514 20.33 1.15 -6.05
CA ASP A 514 19.99 1.61 -4.69
C ASP A 514 20.59 2.98 -4.42
N TYR A 515 19.82 3.88 -3.83
CA TYR A 515 20.36 5.17 -3.42
C TYR A 515 21.27 5.05 -2.19
N SER A 516 22.48 5.55 -2.31
CA SER A 516 23.44 5.61 -1.22
C SER A 516 23.08 6.74 -0.25
N GLN A 517 22.43 6.36 0.86
CA GLN A 517 22.13 7.21 2.03
C GLN A 517 21.18 8.38 1.73
N ILE A 518 20.14 8.15 0.93
CA ILE A 518 19.18 9.16 0.46
C ILE A 518 18.60 10.03 1.58
N GLU A 519 18.18 9.43 2.71
CA GLU A 519 17.60 10.16 3.84
C GLU A 519 18.59 11.16 4.46
N LEU A 520 19.90 10.83 4.48
CA LEU A 520 20.93 11.72 5.01
C LEU A 520 21.31 12.84 4.03
N ARG A 521 21.27 12.57 2.73
CA ARG A 521 21.48 13.59 1.70
C ARG A 521 20.34 14.62 1.69
N ILE A 522 19.11 14.14 1.87
CA ILE A 522 17.93 15.01 2.06
C ILE A 522 18.06 15.83 3.34
N LEU A 523 18.51 15.20 4.44
CA LEU A 523 18.78 15.94 5.67
C LEU A 523 19.85 17.03 5.46
N ALA A 524 20.92 16.75 4.72
CA ALA A 524 21.95 17.74 4.38
C ALA A 524 21.35 18.92 3.61
N HIS A 525 20.48 18.65 2.65
CA HIS A 525 19.78 19.68 1.89
C HIS A 525 18.91 20.57 2.80
N PHE A 526 18.04 19.99 3.63
CA PHE A 526 17.15 20.78 4.48
C PHE A 526 17.85 21.49 5.65
N SER A 527 18.89 20.88 6.21
CA SER A 527 19.62 21.46 7.34
C SER A 527 20.58 22.57 6.93
N GLU A 528 20.98 22.58 5.65
CA GLU A 528 22.04 23.44 5.11
C GLU A 528 23.30 23.40 6.00
N ASP A 529 23.59 22.23 6.58
CA ASP A 529 24.71 22.06 7.47
C ASP A 529 26.01 21.93 6.66
N GLU A 530 26.88 22.93 6.76
CA GLU A 530 28.12 23.03 5.98
C GLU A 530 29.02 21.80 6.15
N SER A 531 29.14 21.28 7.37
CA SER A 531 29.98 20.11 7.66
C SER A 531 29.40 18.83 7.04
N LEU A 532 28.08 18.68 7.07
CA LEU A 532 27.40 17.55 6.44
C LEU A 532 27.48 17.63 4.91
N ILE A 533 27.28 18.82 4.34
CA ILE A 533 27.39 19.07 2.90
C ILE A 533 28.82 18.77 2.41
N GLU A 534 29.83 19.30 3.11
CA GLU A 534 31.24 19.04 2.76
C GLU A 534 31.58 17.55 2.83
N THR A 535 31.08 16.84 3.85
CA THR A 535 31.26 15.39 3.99
C THR A 535 30.73 14.64 2.74
N PHE A 536 29.54 15.01 2.24
CA PHE A 536 28.98 14.37 1.05
C PHE A 536 29.66 14.81 -0.25
N ASN A 537 30.13 16.05 -0.36
CA ASN A 537 30.88 16.54 -1.53
C ASN A 537 32.26 15.87 -1.66
N GLN A 538 32.82 15.39 -0.54
CA GLN A 538 34.05 14.60 -0.52
C GLN A 538 33.80 13.09 -0.67
N ASP A 539 32.55 12.66 -0.95
CA ASP A 539 32.11 11.25 -1.01
C ASP A 539 32.50 10.44 0.25
N LEU A 540 32.54 11.10 1.41
CA LEU A 540 32.84 10.45 2.69
C LEU A 540 31.59 9.82 3.32
N ASP A 541 31.80 8.67 3.96
CA ASP A 541 30.74 7.94 4.65
C ASP A 541 30.59 8.40 6.10
N ILE A 542 29.48 9.11 6.39
CA ILE A 542 29.19 9.61 7.74
C ILE A 542 29.03 8.48 8.76
N HIS A 543 28.54 7.30 8.38
CA HIS A 543 28.41 6.18 9.29
C HIS A 543 29.78 5.64 9.70
N THR A 544 30.72 5.58 8.75
CA THR A 544 32.10 5.17 9.02
C THR A 544 32.81 6.22 9.88
N ALA A 545 32.64 7.51 9.59
CA ALA A 545 33.21 8.59 10.40
C ALA A 545 32.71 8.53 11.85
N VAL A 546 31.41 8.32 12.06
CA VAL A 546 30.83 8.19 13.39
C VAL A 546 31.25 6.88 14.06
N ALA A 547 31.34 5.77 13.33
CA ALA A 547 31.83 4.50 13.88
C ALA A 547 33.27 4.64 14.39
N SER A 548 34.15 5.25 13.60
CA SER A 548 35.55 5.50 13.96
C SER A 548 35.66 6.26 15.28
N GLN A 549 34.85 7.31 15.44
CA GLN A 549 34.84 8.14 16.64
C GLN A 549 34.22 7.44 17.86
N VAL A 550 33.10 6.74 17.68
CA VAL A 550 32.35 6.11 18.78
C VAL A 550 33.05 4.89 19.32
N PHE A 551 33.71 4.11 18.45
CA PHE A 551 34.38 2.87 18.83
C PHE A 551 35.90 3.04 18.99
N ASP A 552 36.41 4.27 18.85
CA ASP A 552 37.82 4.62 18.95
C ASP A 552 38.72 3.72 18.08
N VAL A 553 38.33 3.59 16.81
CA VAL A 553 39.07 2.82 15.79
C VAL A 553 39.38 3.71 14.60
N PRO A 554 40.53 3.56 13.93
CA PRO A 554 40.80 4.23 12.66
C PRO A 554 39.70 3.97 11.62
N ALA A 555 39.39 4.96 10.76
CA ALA A 555 38.29 4.87 9.79
C ALA A 555 38.44 3.70 8.80
N ASP A 556 39.67 3.37 8.42
CA ASP A 556 40.03 2.22 7.59
C ASP A 556 39.87 0.86 8.31
N SER A 557 39.80 0.88 9.64
CA SER A 557 39.60 -0.29 10.50
C SER A 557 38.14 -0.49 10.92
N VAL A 558 37.22 0.37 10.46
CA VAL A 558 35.79 0.25 10.72
C VAL A 558 35.23 -0.97 9.97
N THR A 559 34.81 -1.97 10.72
CA THR A 559 34.13 -3.14 10.15
C THR A 559 32.68 -2.83 9.77
N ARG A 560 32.08 -3.64 8.89
CA ARG A 560 30.66 -3.53 8.50
C ARG A 560 29.71 -3.53 9.70
N ASP A 561 30.00 -4.36 10.71
CA ASP A 561 29.19 -4.43 11.94
C ASP A 561 29.29 -3.12 12.76
N LEU A 562 30.48 -2.54 12.89
CA LEU A 562 30.66 -1.25 13.57
C LEU A 562 29.94 -0.13 12.81
N ARG A 563 30.03 -0.14 11.48
CA ARG A 563 29.31 0.78 10.60
C ARG A 563 27.79 0.67 10.76
N ASP A 564 27.24 -0.54 10.80
CA ASP A 564 25.80 -0.77 10.96
C ASP A 564 25.29 -0.33 12.35
N LYS A 565 26.11 -0.50 13.39
CA LYS A 565 25.85 0.08 14.72
C LYS A 565 25.84 1.61 14.66
N ALA A 566 26.83 2.23 14.03
CA ALA A 566 26.89 3.68 13.85
C ALA A 566 25.74 4.23 13.00
N LYS A 567 25.25 3.48 12.02
CA LYS A 567 24.01 3.79 11.28
C LYS A 567 22.82 3.89 12.23
N THR A 568 22.67 2.91 13.13
CA THR A 568 21.62 2.92 14.16
C THR A 568 21.73 4.11 15.11
N ILE A 569 22.97 4.52 15.43
CA ILE A 569 23.25 5.72 16.23
C ILE A 569 22.80 6.97 15.47
N ASN A 570 23.31 7.19 14.26
CA ASN A 570 23.03 8.36 13.44
C ASN A 570 21.53 8.58 13.27
N PHE A 571 20.81 7.56 12.81
CA PHE A 571 19.35 7.66 12.68
C PHE A 571 18.65 7.80 14.03
N GLY A 572 19.19 7.23 15.11
CA GLY A 572 18.70 7.48 16.45
C GLY A 572 18.78 8.96 16.84
N ILE A 573 19.91 9.60 16.59
CA ILE A 573 20.15 11.00 16.95
C ILE A 573 19.29 11.92 16.08
N ILE A 574 19.30 11.72 14.75
CA ILE A 574 18.54 12.52 13.78
C ILE A 574 17.04 12.48 14.10
N TYR A 575 16.51 11.31 14.46
CA TYR A 575 15.09 11.13 14.76
C TYR A 575 14.74 11.34 16.24
N GLY A 576 15.59 12.07 16.98
CA GLY A 576 15.27 12.60 18.31
C GLY A 576 15.18 11.55 19.41
N VAL A 577 15.96 10.47 19.34
CA VAL A 577 16.03 9.48 20.42
C VAL A 577 16.74 10.11 21.64
N SER A 578 16.08 10.05 22.81
CA SER A 578 16.69 10.48 24.07
C SER A 578 17.96 9.68 24.40
N ALA A 579 18.89 10.23 25.18
CA ALA A 579 20.08 9.51 25.66
C ALA A 579 19.75 8.15 26.28
N THR A 580 18.69 8.08 27.09
CA THR A 580 18.18 6.83 27.69
C THR A 580 17.65 5.83 26.65
N GLY A 581 17.10 6.33 25.54
CA GLY A 581 16.65 5.51 24.43
C GLY A 581 17.80 5.00 23.58
N LEU A 582 18.83 5.81 23.38
CA LEU A 582 20.02 5.46 22.62
C LEU A 582 20.87 4.44 23.38
N SER A 583 21.08 4.62 24.69
CA SER A 583 21.81 3.67 25.54
C SER A 583 21.17 2.29 25.58
N ARG A 584 19.85 2.19 25.45
CA ARG A 584 19.14 0.90 25.37
C ARG A 584 19.33 0.17 24.04
N ARG A 585 19.64 0.88 22.95
CA ARG A 585 19.83 0.29 21.62
C ARG A 585 21.23 -0.29 21.43
N ILE A 586 22.18 0.11 22.28
CA ILE A 586 23.58 -0.27 22.15
C ILE A 586 24.03 -0.96 23.40
N LYS A 587 24.33 -2.25 23.26
CA LYS A 587 24.80 -3.09 24.34
C LYS A 587 26.10 -2.51 24.91
N GLY A 588 26.10 -2.25 26.22
CA GLY A 588 27.27 -1.77 26.95
C GLY A 588 27.38 -0.25 27.08
N MET A 589 26.56 0.55 26.39
CA MET A 589 26.62 2.01 26.49
C MET A 589 25.82 2.53 27.70
N THR A 590 26.44 3.43 28.47
CA THR A 590 25.80 4.14 29.58
C THR A 590 24.93 5.30 29.09
N VAL A 591 24.03 5.80 29.93
CA VAL A 591 23.20 6.97 29.59
C VAL A 591 24.06 8.22 29.44
N GLN A 592 25.14 8.34 30.22
CA GLN A 592 26.09 9.45 30.19
C GLN A 592 26.87 9.47 28.87
N GLU A 593 27.42 8.34 28.44
CA GLU A 593 28.11 8.22 27.14
C GLU A 593 27.16 8.55 25.98
N ALA A 594 25.92 8.02 26.01
CA ALA A 594 24.91 8.33 25.00
C ALA A 594 24.58 9.83 24.96
N ALA A 595 24.50 10.50 26.11
CA ALA A 595 24.26 11.94 26.18
C ALA A 595 25.44 12.75 25.62
N ALA A 596 26.67 12.36 25.96
CA ALA A 596 27.88 12.99 25.44
C ALA A 596 27.97 12.87 23.91
N LEU A 597 27.68 11.68 23.38
CA LEU A 597 27.66 11.40 21.95
C LEU A 597 26.61 12.23 21.21
N ILE A 598 25.38 12.32 21.74
CA ILE A 598 24.34 13.20 21.17
C ILE A 598 24.81 14.66 21.17
N ASN A 599 25.44 15.12 22.25
CA ASN A 599 25.90 16.50 22.36
C ASN A 599 27.05 16.82 21.39
N ASP A 600 28.01 15.91 21.25
CA ASP A 600 29.11 16.03 20.29
C ASP A 600 28.57 16.07 18.85
N TYR A 601 27.63 15.16 18.52
CA TYR A 601 26.98 15.16 17.21
C TYR A 601 26.28 16.48 16.89
N LYS A 602 25.53 17.05 17.85
CA LYS A 602 24.88 18.37 17.68
C LYS A 602 25.88 19.51 17.54
N THR A 603 27.01 19.42 18.22
CA THR A 603 28.08 20.44 18.14
C THR A 603 28.77 20.40 16.77
N ARG A 604 28.95 19.19 16.23
CA ARG A 604 29.56 18.96 14.91
C ARG A 604 28.61 19.33 13.76
N PHE A 605 27.32 19.06 13.90
CA PHE A 605 26.30 19.31 12.88
C PHE A 605 25.21 20.25 13.41
N PRO A 606 25.53 21.53 13.70
CA PRO A 606 24.60 22.48 14.30
C PRO A 606 23.39 22.79 13.43
N GLY A 607 23.51 22.67 12.10
CA GLY A 607 22.41 22.89 11.17
C GLY A 607 21.30 21.85 11.29
N ILE A 608 21.65 20.61 11.66
CA ILE A 608 20.66 19.55 11.88
C ILE A 608 19.74 19.93 13.04
N ASP A 609 20.28 20.34 14.19
CA ASP A 609 19.45 20.66 15.36
C ASP A 609 18.50 21.84 15.09
N ARG A 610 18.99 22.87 14.38
CA ARG A 610 18.17 23.99 13.91
C ARG A 610 17.01 23.53 13.03
N PHE A 611 17.28 22.67 12.05
CA PHE A 611 16.26 22.13 11.16
C PHE A 611 15.20 21.29 11.91
N LEU A 612 15.63 20.43 12.83
CA LEU A 612 14.70 19.63 13.63
C LEU A 612 13.74 20.50 14.45
N GLN A 613 14.25 21.59 15.03
CA GLN A 613 13.42 22.56 15.75
C GLN A 613 12.46 23.30 14.80
N GLN A 614 12.93 23.70 13.62
CA GLN A 614 12.09 24.35 12.60
C GLN A 614 10.94 23.44 12.13
N CYS A 615 11.19 22.14 11.95
CA CYS A 615 10.13 21.18 11.60
C CYS A 615 9.04 21.12 12.67
N VAL A 616 9.42 21.04 13.93
CA VAL A 616 8.49 20.99 15.07
C VAL A 616 7.73 22.32 15.20
N GLN A 617 8.41 23.44 15.01
CA GLN A 617 7.81 24.76 15.05
C GLN A 617 6.81 24.94 13.92
N HIS A 618 7.18 24.61 12.68
CA HIS A 618 6.29 24.67 11.52
C HIS A 618 5.04 23.80 11.72
N ALA A 619 5.21 22.57 12.21
CA ALA A 619 4.09 21.68 12.54
C ALA A 619 3.18 22.28 13.61
N SER A 620 3.73 22.99 14.60
CA SER A 620 2.98 23.64 15.68
C SER A 620 2.25 24.90 15.21
N ASP A 621 2.81 25.62 14.24
CA ASP A 621 2.23 26.87 13.72
C ASP A 621 1.12 26.60 12.70
N HIS A 622 1.29 25.57 11.86
CA HIS A 622 0.41 25.30 10.71
C HIS A 622 -0.44 24.02 10.88
N GLY A 623 -0.06 23.11 11.77
CA GLY A 623 -0.74 21.82 11.97
C GLY A 623 -0.39 20.75 10.94
N TYR A 624 0.55 21.02 10.03
CA TYR A 624 1.06 20.08 9.03
C TYR A 624 2.55 20.30 8.78
N VAL A 625 3.18 19.39 8.05
CA VAL A 625 4.51 19.55 7.47
C VAL A 625 4.48 19.17 5.99
N SER A 626 5.43 19.68 5.20
CA SER A 626 5.56 19.39 3.77
C SER A 626 6.90 18.74 3.41
N THR A 627 6.92 17.96 2.33
CA THR A 627 8.15 17.43 1.71
C THR A 627 8.78 18.47 0.77
N LEU A 628 9.90 18.10 0.13
CA LEU A 628 10.60 18.92 -0.86
C LEU A 628 9.70 19.31 -2.06
N THR A 629 8.78 18.43 -2.44
CA THR A 629 7.83 18.64 -3.54
C THR A 629 6.49 19.22 -3.06
N GLY A 630 6.41 19.65 -1.80
CA GLY A 630 5.21 20.29 -1.24
C GLY A 630 4.16 19.33 -0.69
N ARG A 631 4.34 18.00 -0.78
CA ARG A 631 3.38 17.02 -0.23
C ARG A 631 3.12 17.28 1.25
N GLN A 632 1.87 17.55 1.60
CA GLN A 632 1.50 17.87 2.97
C GLN A 632 1.06 16.64 3.78
N ARG A 633 1.41 16.62 5.06
CA ARG A 633 0.87 15.67 6.04
C ARG A 633 0.41 16.42 7.29
N ALA A 634 -0.86 16.29 7.63
CA ALA A 634 -1.40 16.80 8.89
C ALA A 634 -0.76 16.09 10.10
N ILE A 635 -0.39 16.86 11.13
CA ILE A 635 0.21 16.37 12.38
C ILE A 635 -0.66 16.83 13.57
N PRO A 636 -1.90 16.33 13.73
CA PRO A 636 -2.78 16.75 14.82
C PRO A 636 -2.23 16.41 16.21
N GLU A 637 -1.33 15.43 16.31
CA GLU A 637 -0.67 15.04 17.56
C GLU A 637 0.12 16.17 18.21
N ILE A 638 0.59 17.16 17.42
CA ILE A 638 1.44 18.25 17.89
C ILE A 638 0.72 19.14 18.93
N TYR A 639 -0.61 19.25 18.83
CA TYR A 639 -1.44 20.04 19.73
C TYR A 639 -1.85 19.28 21.00
N SER A 640 -1.42 18.03 21.17
CA SER A 640 -1.85 17.23 22.32
C SER A 640 -1.25 17.74 23.63
N THR A 641 -2.09 17.87 24.66
CA THR A 641 -1.63 18.13 26.04
C THR A 641 -0.88 16.95 26.66
N ASN A 642 -1.06 15.74 26.12
CA ASN A 642 -0.34 14.55 26.56
C ASN A 642 1.09 14.56 25.99
N ARG A 643 2.09 14.70 26.87
CA ARG A 643 3.51 14.76 26.50
C ARG A 643 3.98 13.60 25.61
N SER A 644 3.47 12.39 25.82
CA SER A 644 3.83 11.23 24.99
C SER A 644 3.25 11.32 23.58
N ARG A 645 2.03 11.84 23.44
CA ARG A 645 1.37 12.03 22.15
C ARG A 645 1.96 13.22 21.40
N ARG A 646 2.24 14.33 22.10
CA ARG A 646 2.96 15.47 21.50
C ARG A 646 4.36 15.08 21.02
N GLY A 647 5.11 14.34 21.84
CA GLY A 647 6.42 13.82 21.42
C GLY A 647 6.33 12.83 20.26
N LEU A 648 5.19 12.15 20.05
CA LEU A 648 4.95 11.42 18.80
C LEU A 648 4.77 12.38 17.63
N GLY A 649 3.96 13.43 17.76
CA GLY A 649 3.79 14.47 16.75
C GLY A 649 5.11 15.11 16.32
N GLU A 650 5.96 15.48 17.27
CA GLU A 650 7.31 16.02 17.02
C GLU A 650 8.15 15.07 16.14
N ARG A 651 8.17 13.77 16.46
CA ARG A 651 8.88 12.76 15.66
C ARG A 651 8.24 12.54 14.28
N LEU A 652 6.91 12.57 14.21
CA LEU A 652 6.20 12.41 12.94
C LEU A 652 6.48 13.58 12.00
N ALA A 653 6.55 14.82 12.50
CA ALA A 653 6.91 15.99 11.73
C ALA A 653 8.27 15.80 11.06
N ILE A 654 9.31 15.53 11.84
CA ILE A 654 10.69 15.32 11.36
C ILE A 654 10.75 14.17 10.34
N ASN A 655 10.22 13.00 10.72
CA ASN A 655 10.30 11.82 9.86
C ASN A 655 9.57 12.03 8.53
N THR A 656 8.47 12.78 8.52
CA THR A 656 7.70 13.01 7.30
C THR A 656 8.48 13.88 6.33
N VAL A 657 9.11 14.96 6.80
CA VAL A 657 9.88 15.85 5.91
C VAL A 657 11.01 15.07 5.24
N VAL A 658 11.78 14.29 6.00
CA VAL A 658 12.93 13.54 5.46
C VAL A 658 12.49 12.32 4.64
N GLN A 659 11.69 11.41 5.22
CA GLN A 659 11.31 10.16 4.56
C GLN A 659 10.29 10.36 3.43
N GLY A 660 9.42 11.38 3.57
CA GLY A 660 8.49 11.75 2.52
C GLY A 660 9.21 12.32 1.31
N SER A 661 10.18 13.22 1.52
CA SER A 661 11.00 13.73 0.41
C SER A 661 11.82 12.61 -0.25
N ALA A 662 12.28 11.60 0.51
CA ALA A 662 12.94 10.43 -0.06
C ALA A 662 12.00 9.59 -0.92
N ALA A 663 10.74 9.46 -0.49
CA ALA A 663 9.70 8.78 -1.27
C ALA A 663 9.39 9.54 -2.57
N ASP A 664 9.28 10.86 -2.49
CA ASP A 664 9.03 11.72 -3.65
C ASP A 664 10.20 11.64 -4.65
N LEU A 665 11.44 11.69 -4.16
CA LEU A 665 12.65 11.51 -4.96
C LEU A 665 12.70 10.14 -5.65
N MET A 666 12.37 9.07 -4.92
CA MET A 666 12.31 7.73 -5.51
C MET A 666 11.25 7.64 -6.62
N LYS A 667 10.07 8.24 -6.41
CA LYS A 667 9.01 8.30 -7.42
C LYS A 667 9.43 9.11 -8.65
N ALA A 668 10.06 10.26 -8.48
CA ALA A 668 10.61 11.05 -9.59
C ALA A 668 11.67 10.26 -10.38
N ALA A 669 12.53 9.52 -9.69
CA ALA A 669 13.49 8.62 -10.34
C ALA A 669 12.80 7.54 -11.17
N MET A 670 11.72 6.93 -10.67
CA MET A 670 10.95 5.96 -11.45
C MET A 670 10.39 6.57 -12.73
N VAL A 671 9.84 7.78 -12.64
CA VAL A 671 9.32 8.51 -13.80
C VAL A 671 10.43 8.81 -14.81
N ASN A 672 11.58 9.31 -14.34
CA ASN A 672 12.71 9.63 -15.22
C ASN A 672 13.29 8.38 -15.90
N VAL A 673 13.52 7.30 -15.14
CA VAL A 673 13.99 6.02 -15.68
C VAL A 673 13.01 5.50 -16.72
N GLN A 674 11.70 5.51 -16.45
CA GLN A 674 10.71 5.01 -17.41
C GLN A 674 10.62 5.90 -18.65
N ARG A 675 10.65 7.23 -18.49
CA ARG A 675 10.70 8.18 -19.61
C ARG A 675 11.90 7.88 -20.50
N ARG A 676 13.06 7.58 -19.91
CA ARG A 676 14.27 7.25 -20.66
C ARG A 676 14.15 5.91 -21.38
N ILE A 677 13.58 4.90 -20.73
CA ILE A 677 13.27 3.60 -21.35
C ILE A 677 12.42 3.79 -22.60
N ASP A 678 11.37 4.61 -22.50
CA ASP A 678 10.40 4.81 -23.58
C ASP A 678 10.96 5.64 -24.73
N THR A 679 11.69 6.71 -24.40
CA THR A 679 12.29 7.62 -25.40
C THR A 679 13.36 6.90 -26.24
N ASP A 680 14.22 6.13 -25.58
CA ASP A 680 15.33 5.44 -26.24
C ASP A 680 14.92 4.03 -26.72
N ASN A 681 13.67 3.61 -26.47
CA ASN A 681 13.14 2.27 -26.76
C ASN A 681 14.05 1.15 -26.22
N LEU A 682 14.49 1.30 -24.97
CA LEU A 682 15.42 0.37 -24.32
C LEU A 682 14.70 -0.95 -24.01
N PRO A 683 15.30 -2.13 -24.26
CA PRO A 683 14.75 -3.41 -23.81
C PRO A 683 15.02 -3.60 -22.31
N LEU A 684 14.48 -2.70 -21.49
CA LEU A 684 14.66 -2.63 -20.05
C LEU A 684 13.28 -2.57 -19.39
N LYS A 685 13.03 -3.40 -18.39
CA LYS A 685 11.74 -3.49 -17.69
C LYS A 685 11.91 -3.17 -16.22
N MET A 686 11.17 -2.17 -15.74
CA MET A 686 11.07 -1.94 -14.30
C MET A 686 10.15 -2.99 -13.67
N LEU A 687 10.61 -3.65 -12.61
CA LEU A 687 9.89 -4.77 -11.99
C LEU A 687 9.37 -4.43 -10.60
N LEU A 688 10.24 -3.93 -9.72
CA LEU A 688 9.91 -3.70 -8.31
C LEU A 688 10.59 -2.44 -7.78
N GLN A 689 9.94 -1.84 -6.79
CA GLN A 689 10.47 -0.75 -5.99
C GLN A 689 10.46 -1.18 -4.52
N ILE A 690 11.64 -1.18 -3.89
CA ILE A 690 11.82 -1.69 -2.53
C ILE A 690 12.67 -0.73 -1.72
N HIS A 691 12.05 -0.03 -0.77
CA HIS A 691 12.70 1.01 0.03
C HIS A 691 13.26 2.14 -0.84
N ASP A 692 14.56 2.15 -1.08
CA ASP A 692 15.28 3.13 -1.90
C ASP A 692 15.96 2.43 -3.10
N GLU A 693 15.54 1.19 -3.41
CA GLU A 693 16.04 0.29 -4.46
C GLU A 693 15.03 0.15 -5.61
N LEU A 694 15.52 0.14 -6.85
CA LEU A 694 14.81 -0.31 -8.04
C LEU A 694 15.38 -1.62 -8.55
N VAL A 695 14.50 -2.56 -8.87
CA VAL A 695 14.84 -3.84 -9.49
C VAL A 695 14.32 -3.82 -10.93
N LEU A 696 15.22 -4.03 -11.88
CA LEU A 696 14.92 -4.03 -13.32
C LEU A 696 15.42 -5.32 -13.98
N GLU A 697 14.88 -5.62 -15.16
CA GLU A 697 15.25 -6.77 -16.00
C GLU A 697 15.67 -6.29 -17.39
N THR A 698 16.76 -6.84 -17.92
CA THR A 698 17.35 -6.45 -19.21
C THR A 698 18.05 -7.63 -19.88
N PRO A 699 18.20 -7.66 -21.22
CA PRO A 699 19.13 -8.56 -21.91
C PRO A 699 20.54 -8.49 -21.32
N GLU A 700 21.18 -9.64 -21.18
CA GLU A 700 22.50 -9.78 -20.55
C GLU A 700 23.56 -8.90 -21.22
N VAL A 701 23.53 -8.81 -22.55
CA VAL A 701 24.52 -8.06 -23.33
C VAL A 701 24.44 -6.54 -23.14
N LEU A 702 23.32 -6.03 -22.59
CA LEU A 702 23.09 -4.60 -22.35
C LEU A 702 23.12 -4.24 -20.85
N ALA A 703 23.36 -5.21 -19.97
CA ALA A 703 23.16 -5.04 -18.54
C ALA A 703 24.03 -3.92 -17.93
N GLU A 704 25.30 -3.83 -18.31
CA GLU A 704 26.21 -2.78 -17.82
C GLU A 704 25.78 -1.38 -18.30
N GLN A 705 25.46 -1.25 -19.60
CA GLN A 705 25.00 0.01 -20.18
C GLN A 705 23.69 0.47 -19.53
N HIS A 706 22.71 -0.42 -19.40
CA HIS A 706 21.43 -0.09 -18.78
C HIS A 706 21.58 0.22 -17.29
N ALA A 707 22.47 -0.45 -16.56
CA ALA A 707 22.74 -0.12 -15.17
C ALA A 707 23.29 1.31 -15.01
N GLN A 708 24.17 1.74 -15.93
CA GLN A 708 24.68 3.11 -15.95
C GLN A 708 23.57 4.12 -16.24
N ILE A 709 22.71 3.87 -17.23
CA ILE A 709 21.56 4.73 -17.55
C ILE A 709 20.62 4.85 -16.35
N VAL A 710 20.30 3.74 -15.68
CA VAL A 710 19.45 3.75 -14.48
C VAL A 710 20.08 4.60 -13.38
N CYS A 711 21.38 4.46 -13.13
CA CYS A 711 22.07 5.28 -12.12
C CYS A 711 22.04 6.77 -12.49
N GLU A 712 22.29 7.11 -13.75
CA GLU A 712 22.26 8.49 -14.26
C GLU A 712 20.88 9.13 -14.05
N GLU A 713 19.80 8.46 -14.45
CA GLU A 713 18.44 8.99 -14.32
C GLU A 713 18.00 9.09 -12.85
N MET A 714 18.44 8.16 -11.99
CA MET A 714 18.21 8.22 -10.54
C MET A 714 18.99 9.38 -9.90
N GLU A 715 20.27 9.56 -10.22
CA GLU A 715 21.08 10.64 -9.63
C GLU A 715 20.61 12.03 -10.05
N ASN A 716 19.94 12.16 -11.20
CA ASN A 716 19.38 13.42 -11.70
C ASN A 716 17.88 13.60 -11.40
N ALA A 717 17.28 12.72 -10.58
CA ALA A 717 15.84 12.73 -10.33
C ALA A 717 15.32 14.00 -9.64
N MET A 718 16.11 14.62 -8.76
CA MET A 718 15.86 15.95 -8.20
C MET A 718 17.19 16.66 -7.93
N SER A 719 17.14 17.99 -7.91
CA SER A 719 18.29 18.83 -7.54
C SER A 719 18.36 19.01 -6.02
N LEU A 720 19.45 18.55 -5.41
CA LEU A 720 19.78 18.78 -4.00
C LEU A 720 21.07 19.61 -3.88
N LEU A 721 21.34 20.11 -2.66
CA LEU A 721 22.59 20.84 -2.36
C LEU A 721 23.82 19.91 -2.30
N VAL A 722 23.59 18.60 -2.19
CA VAL A 722 24.61 17.55 -2.22
C VAL A 722 24.30 16.61 -3.38
N PRO A 723 25.32 16.02 -4.02
CA PRO A 723 25.09 15.10 -5.13
C PRO A 723 24.29 13.89 -4.65
N LEU A 724 23.34 13.41 -5.45
CA LEU A 724 22.77 12.08 -5.27
C LEU A 724 23.76 11.05 -5.78
N ARG A 725 23.76 9.86 -5.16
CA ARG A 725 24.64 8.75 -5.54
C ARG A 725 23.82 7.47 -5.57
N THR A 726 23.98 6.70 -6.62
CA THR A 726 23.33 5.41 -6.82
C THR A 726 24.38 4.34 -7.07
N GLU A 727 24.19 3.17 -6.47
CA GLU A 727 24.99 1.99 -6.75
C GLU A 727 24.11 0.93 -7.41
N ALA A 728 24.55 0.39 -8.55
CA ALA A 728 23.86 -0.69 -9.24
C ALA A 728 24.68 -1.97 -9.22
N GLY A 729 24.05 -3.07 -8.81
CA GLY A 729 24.59 -4.42 -8.98
C GLY A 729 23.81 -5.19 -10.04
N ILE A 730 24.51 -6.13 -10.70
CA ILE A 730 23.97 -6.95 -11.79
C ILE A 730 24.10 -8.42 -11.41
N GLY A 731 23.06 -9.21 -11.65
CA GLY A 731 23.12 -10.65 -11.36
C GLY A 731 22.00 -11.47 -11.97
N ASP A 732 22.16 -12.79 -11.90
CA ASP A 732 21.16 -13.76 -12.40
C ASP A 732 19.92 -13.83 -11.50
N ASN A 733 20.08 -13.44 -10.24
CA ASN A 733 19.03 -13.38 -9.27
C ASN A 733 19.21 -12.18 -8.35
N TRP A 734 18.13 -11.85 -7.64
CA TRP A 734 18.08 -10.65 -6.82
C TRP A 734 19.06 -10.70 -5.63
N MET A 735 19.44 -11.90 -5.16
CA MET A 735 20.47 -12.03 -4.12
C MET A 735 21.87 -11.70 -4.66
N THR A 736 22.19 -12.06 -5.90
CA THR A 736 23.51 -11.80 -6.49
C THR A 736 23.65 -10.40 -7.07
N ALA A 737 22.52 -9.80 -7.48
CA ALA A 737 22.48 -8.44 -7.99
C ALA A 737 22.53 -7.39 -6.88
N LYS A 738 22.22 -7.75 -5.62
CA LYS A 738 22.31 -6.90 -4.44
C LYS A 738 23.57 -7.19 -3.64
#